data_AF-A0A0X8X4D1-F1
#
_entry.id   AF-A0A0X8X4D1-F1
#
_cell.length_a   1.000
_cell.length_b   1.000
_cell.length_c   1.000
_cell.angle_alpha   90.00
_cell.angle_beta   90.00
_cell.angle_gamma   90.00
#
_symmetry.space_group_name_H-M   'P 1'
#
loop_
_entity.id
_entity.type
_entity.pdbx_description
1 polymer ?
#
loop_
_entity_poly.entity_id
_entity_poly.type
_entity_poly.pdbx_seq_one_letter_code
_entity_poly.pdbx_strand_id
1 'polypeptide(L)'
;MATPKLSTNQVKRLDTIKKVIGDKEISAKIESSYAGAKGNWAAVLDNLKTSGIDETTLGKVDLAHSLAEVTGNHAELVKALASQPNVVSMRDVALNNDASSIAALIKPKQVPAGTPGDTAQEKADNFAASVHDKIFFTQTSAVLQRMATTAALPIADAGIRTHVAAFFNNQPDFNIRKTSIYNAITQPDAFKNIPEEAQQPVISQLKTLQRVQAISPTPAAVVELMKANISTAQQVAEMTQKDFQAKFGAALGADTAAMVHNNALNIKIRNEHALMAIKDSVQGTGIAAIDGTTTKAGRVQLFDNLAAQNKVPVNWESLFGSVDLCECEDCNSVYGPASYFVELLNYLRNNNLDPENANSGVAGIAGTPLEILFRRRPDLECLELTCANANTVMPYIDIVNEIMESFIMHEAQYDADTNTPPQLTLDVWNVEEESSADLLATPQHTNYNAYCVLKNAVYPFTLPYHQPIDAIRIFLNFLNSSRYELLKTFKSVNEADINNGLPAPGNPPGPNDPELETLIKTAIHRGIDAEFLGLTQEEYVILTKEAFWQKHYFELTCNQTLTDQQYQDKIKVYPTYQYYGYNAEDEMTSQDESLELGLTFVKKQFLPRTGILYTDLVSLLETQYINPYMPQGQALDIMDSLTFSYRFLQTLVTTPASDPNRYAKLITYLQNAQLLVPGLQALLHPDPCHQNCTCDTISCEDLACWVKCYFENVGKLIVLDSGDRPTLPFSGTIGGRDRFRNNEQKIKIQTTGN
;
A
#
# COMPACT_ATOMS: atom_id res chain seq x y z
N MET A 1 -61.59 10.25 45.17
CA MET A 1 -60.69 9.80 44.07
C MET A 1 -59.35 10.47 44.27
N ALA A 2 -58.27 9.71 44.44
CA ALA A 2 -56.94 10.26 44.65
C ALA A 2 -56.42 10.86 43.33
N THR A 3 -56.05 12.14 43.34
CA THR A 3 -55.38 12.82 42.23
C THR A 3 -54.07 12.09 41.90
N PRO A 4 -53.80 11.73 40.63
CA PRO A 4 -52.57 11.03 40.26
C PRO A 4 -51.34 11.91 40.53
N LYS A 5 -50.30 11.34 41.16
CA LYS A 5 -49.06 12.06 41.49
C LYS A 5 -48.21 12.28 40.24
N LEU A 6 -47.95 13.55 39.90
CA LEU A 6 -46.98 13.96 38.87
C LEU A 6 -45.55 13.56 39.25
N SER A 7 -44.70 13.28 38.26
CA SER A 7 -43.27 13.02 38.49
C SER A 7 -42.52 14.30 38.91
N THR A 8 -41.37 14.16 39.57
CA THR A 8 -40.55 15.32 39.99
C THR A 8 -40.18 16.23 38.82
N ASN A 9 -39.97 15.67 37.62
CA ASN A 9 -39.66 16.45 36.41
C ASN A 9 -40.90 17.19 35.90
N GLN A 10 -42.06 16.53 35.92
CA GLN A 10 -43.36 17.12 35.56
C GLN A 10 -43.75 18.28 36.48
N VAL A 11 -43.48 18.16 37.79
CA VAL A 11 -43.70 19.27 38.74
C VAL A 11 -42.79 20.46 38.42
N LYS A 12 -41.50 20.22 38.16
CA LYS A 12 -40.56 21.29 37.73
C LYS A 12 -40.97 21.95 36.41
N ARG A 13 -41.48 21.16 35.46
CA ARG A 13 -42.03 21.64 34.17
C ARG A 13 -43.19 22.58 34.40
N LEU A 14 -44.15 22.16 35.22
CA LEU A 14 -45.32 22.94 35.57
C LEU A 14 -44.94 24.24 36.29
N ASP A 15 -44.05 24.18 37.28
CA ASP A 15 -43.56 25.36 38.00
C ASP A 15 -42.85 26.36 37.08
N THR A 16 -42.11 25.86 36.09
CA THR A 16 -41.45 26.69 35.08
C THR A 16 -42.47 27.41 34.19
N ILE A 17 -43.47 26.69 33.68
CA ILE A 17 -44.54 27.28 32.85
C ILE A 17 -45.30 28.35 33.64
N LYS A 18 -45.71 28.06 34.89
CA LYS A 18 -46.41 29.01 35.76
C LYS A 18 -45.61 30.31 35.98
N LYS A 19 -44.28 30.20 36.17
CA LYS A 19 -43.39 31.36 36.32
C LYS A 19 -43.32 32.26 35.09
N VAL A 20 -43.51 31.71 33.90
CA VAL A 20 -43.49 32.45 32.63
C VAL A 20 -44.82 33.15 32.40
N ILE A 21 -45.94 32.46 32.65
CA ILE A 21 -47.28 33.00 32.44
C ILE A 21 -47.63 34.10 33.45
N GLY A 22 -47.29 33.92 34.73
CA GLY A 22 -47.46 34.93 35.78
C GLY A 22 -48.90 35.23 36.19
N ASP A 23 -49.88 34.88 35.36
CA ASP A 23 -51.32 34.97 35.67
C ASP A 23 -51.78 33.81 36.56
N LYS A 24 -52.38 34.14 37.70
CA LYS A 24 -52.82 33.17 38.71
C LYS A 24 -54.01 32.31 38.27
N GLU A 25 -54.93 32.87 37.50
CA GLU A 25 -56.13 32.17 37.04
C GLU A 25 -55.77 31.18 35.92
N ILE A 26 -54.94 31.63 34.97
CA ILE A 26 -54.44 30.77 33.89
C ILE A 26 -53.54 29.67 34.45
N SER A 27 -52.68 29.98 35.43
CA SER A 27 -51.82 28.98 36.08
C SER A 27 -52.62 27.87 36.77
N ALA A 28 -53.75 28.19 37.41
CA ALA A 28 -54.63 27.20 38.04
C ALA A 28 -55.31 26.28 37.01
N LYS A 29 -55.70 26.83 35.85
CA LYS A 29 -56.24 26.04 34.71
C LYS A 29 -55.17 25.11 34.11
N ILE A 30 -53.93 25.58 33.95
CA ILE A 30 -52.81 24.75 33.48
C ILE A 30 -52.55 23.59 34.44
N GLU A 31 -52.54 23.85 35.76
CA GLU A 31 -52.30 22.81 36.77
C GLU A 31 -53.40 21.73 36.77
N SER A 32 -54.68 22.12 36.66
CA SER A 32 -55.78 21.15 36.60
C SER A 32 -55.77 20.33 35.30
N SER A 33 -55.51 20.97 34.14
CA SER A 33 -55.39 20.27 32.86
C SER A 33 -54.17 19.33 32.82
N TYR A 34 -53.03 19.76 33.37
CA TYR A 34 -51.80 18.97 33.42
C TYR A 34 -51.93 17.74 34.32
N ALA A 35 -52.59 17.88 35.47
CA ALA A 35 -52.90 16.78 36.38
C ALA A 35 -53.92 15.79 35.77
N GLY A 36 -54.96 16.30 35.09
CA GLY A 36 -55.97 15.49 34.42
C GLY A 36 -55.43 14.69 33.22
N ALA A 37 -54.52 15.28 32.45
CA ALA A 37 -53.91 14.66 31.26
C ALA A 37 -52.70 13.76 31.57
N LYS A 38 -52.33 13.58 32.85
CA LYS A 38 -51.16 12.77 33.28
C LYS A 38 -49.84 13.15 32.58
N GLY A 39 -49.70 14.42 32.19
CA GLY A 39 -48.52 14.92 31.48
C GLY A 39 -48.49 14.68 29.96
N ASN A 40 -49.57 14.22 29.33
CA ASN A 40 -49.71 14.24 27.87
C ASN A 40 -49.98 15.68 27.40
N TRP A 41 -48.97 16.32 26.81
CA TRP A 41 -49.04 17.74 26.44
C TRP A 41 -50.09 18.08 25.38
N ALA A 42 -50.31 17.21 24.39
CA ALA A 42 -51.34 17.43 23.37
C ALA A 42 -52.74 17.49 24.02
N ALA A 43 -53.03 16.57 24.94
CA ALA A 43 -54.28 16.57 25.69
C ALA A 43 -54.38 17.77 26.65
N VAL A 44 -53.27 18.30 27.16
CA VAL A 44 -53.26 19.54 27.96
C VAL A 44 -53.66 20.74 27.11
N LEU A 45 -53.10 20.89 25.91
CA LEU A 45 -53.45 21.98 25.00
C LEU A 45 -54.93 21.93 24.59
N ASP A 46 -55.47 20.75 24.27
CA ASP A 46 -56.88 20.58 23.93
C ASP A 46 -57.81 20.94 25.11
N ASN A 47 -57.45 20.53 26.33
CA ASN A 47 -58.20 20.88 27.55
C ASN A 47 -58.15 22.39 27.85
N LEU A 48 -57.02 23.06 27.59
CA LEU A 48 -56.87 24.49 27.78
C LEU A 48 -57.66 25.29 26.73
N LYS A 49 -57.68 24.81 25.49
CA LYS A 49 -58.49 25.38 24.39
C LYS A 49 -59.98 25.29 24.70
N THR A 50 -60.44 24.13 25.19
CA THR A 50 -61.86 23.93 25.60
C THR A 50 -62.24 24.71 26.86
N SER A 51 -61.26 25.07 27.70
CA SER A 51 -61.45 25.89 28.92
C SER A 51 -61.55 27.41 28.66
N GLY A 52 -61.57 27.84 27.38
CA GLY A 52 -61.79 29.23 26.98
C GLY A 52 -60.55 30.13 27.06
N ILE A 53 -59.34 29.56 27.05
CA ILE A 53 -58.09 30.34 26.93
C ILE A 53 -57.92 30.80 25.47
N ASP A 54 -57.59 32.08 25.27
CA ASP A 54 -57.38 32.64 23.94
C ASP A 54 -56.13 32.04 23.25
N GLU A 55 -56.13 32.08 21.92
CA GLU A 55 -55.09 31.43 21.10
C GLU A 55 -53.68 32.04 21.31
N THR A 56 -53.59 33.31 21.69
CA THR A 56 -52.31 33.98 21.96
C THR A 56 -51.71 33.50 23.28
N THR A 57 -52.54 33.39 24.31
CA THR A 57 -52.15 32.82 25.60
C THR A 57 -51.81 31.33 25.46
N LEU A 58 -52.58 30.58 24.67
CA LEU A 58 -52.30 29.17 24.39
C LEU A 58 -50.93 28.98 23.71
N GLY A 59 -50.60 29.81 22.72
CA GLY A 59 -49.29 29.81 22.06
C GLY A 59 -48.14 30.12 23.02
N LYS A 60 -48.32 31.08 23.94
CA LYS A 60 -47.32 31.38 24.99
C LYS A 60 -47.11 30.20 25.95
N VAL A 61 -48.18 29.49 26.30
CA VAL A 61 -48.11 28.29 27.16
C VAL A 61 -47.35 27.16 26.45
N ASP A 62 -47.63 26.94 25.16
CA ASP A 62 -46.94 25.95 24.32
C ASP A 62 -45.45 26.26 24.14
N LEU A 63 -45.12 27.53 23.87
CA LEU A 63 -43.75 28.02 23.82
C LEU A 63 -43.03 27.80 25.15
N ALA A 64 -43.65 28.17 26.28
CA ALA A 64 -43.04 28.00 27.61
C ALA A 64 -42.78 26.52 27.93
N HIS A 65 -43.67 25.62 27.51
CA HIS A 65 -43.47 24.17 27.65
C HIS A 65 -42.31 23.67 26.80
N SER A 66 -42.29 24.01 25.52
CA SER A 66 -41.24 23.62 24.56
C SER A 66 -39.87 24.13 25.01
N LEU A 67 -39.79 25.38 25.45
CA LEU A 67 -38.57 25.97 26.02
C LEU A 67 -38.14 25.25 27.31
N ALA A 68 -39.07 24.90 28.19
CA ALA A 68 -38.76 24.16 29.40
C ALA A 68 -38.25 22.73 29.09
N GLU A 69 -38.65 22.14 27.97
CA GLU A 69 -38.13 20.86 27.51
C GLU A 69 -36.67 20.94 27.07
N VAL A 70 -36.34 21.89 26.17
CA VAL A 70 -34.97 22.02 25.66
C VAL A 70 -34.00 22.55 26.73
N THR A 71 -34.47 23.39 27.66
CA THR A 71 -33.65 23.96 28.74
C THR A 71 -33.54 23.08 30.00
N GLY A 72 -34.22 21.92 30.04
CA GLY A 72 -34.22 21.06 31.23
C GLY A 72 -34.90 21.68 32.45
N ASN A 73 -35.95 22.50 32.24
CA ASN A 73 -36.69 23.26 33.25
C ASN A 73 -35.91 24.43 33.88
N HIS A 74 -34.98 25.05 33.16
CA HIS A 74 -34.25 26.22 33.67
C HIS A 74 -35.14 27.48 33.61
N ALA A 75 -35.95 27.69 34.66
CA ALA A 75 -37.03 28.69 34.64
C ALA A 75 -36.61 30.12 34.27
N GLU A 76 -35.45 30.59 34.75
CA GLU A 76 -34.96 31.94 34.42
C GLU A 76 -34.60 32.10 32.94
N LEU A 77 -34.10 31.02 32.31
CA LEU A 77 -33.73 31.02 30.89
C LEU A 77 -34.98 30.93 30.02
N VAL A 78 -35.95 30.08 30.40
CA VAL A 78 -37.26 30.03 29.73
C VAL A 78 -37.93 31.39 29.77
N LYS A 79 -37.94 32.06 30.93
CA LYS A 79 -38.51 33.39 31.07
C LYS A 79 -37.77 34.42 30.21
N ALA A 80 -36.44 34.39 30.21
CA ALA A 80 -35.62 35.31 29.41
C ALA A 80 -35.90 35.16 27.91
N LEU A 81 -35.97 33.92 27.40
CA LEU A 81 -36.25 33.63 26.00
C LEU A 81 -37.69 33.96 25.61
N ALA A 82 -38.68 33.61 26.44
CA ALA A 82 -40.09 33.87 26.17
C ALA A 82 -40.48 35.36 26.27
N SER A 83 -39.65 36.21 26.90
CA SER A 83 -39.91 37.65 27.05
C SER A 83 -39.31 38.50 25.92
N GLN A 84 -38.66 37.89 24.93
CA GLN A 84 -38.06 38.63 23.81
C GLN A 84 -39.16 39.20 22.87
N PRO A 85 -39.01 40.43 22.35
CA PRO A 85 -40.09 41.15 21.66
C PRO A 85 -40.57 40.54 20.32
N ASN A 86 -39.88 39.53 19.78
CA ASN A 86 -40.22 38.85 18.52
C ASN A 86 -40.35 37.33 18.66
N VAL A 87 -40.55 36.83 19.88
CA VAL A 87 -40.61 35.38 20.13
C VAL A 87 -42.03 34.99 20.54
N VAL A 88 -42.77 34.38 19.62
CA VAL A 88 -44.11 33.84 19.87
C VAL A 88 -44.19 32.33 19.70
N SER A 89 -43.19 31.73 19.05
CA SER A 89 -43.10 30.30 18.78
C SER A 89 -41.68 29.77 18.96
N MET A 90 -41.55 28.45 19.04
CA MET A 90 -40.23 27.80 19.12
C MET A 90 -39.38 28.04 17.86
N ARG A 91 -40.03 28.26 16.71
CA ARG A 91 -39.39 28.66 15.46
C ARG A 91 -38.72 30.03 15.61
N ASP A 92 -39.38 30.99 16.25
CA ASP A 92 -38.82 32.32 16.45
C ASP A 92 -37.62 32.30 17.40
N VAL A 93 -37.65 31.44 18.43
CA VAL A 93 -36.48 31.20 19.29
C VAL A 93 -35.28 30.76 18.45
N ALA A 94 -35.49 29.78 17.55
CA ALA A 94 -34.45 29.25 16.68
C ALA A 94 -33.93 30.26 15.64
N LEU A 95 -34.80 31.15 15.14
CA LEU A 95 -34.45 32.21 14.20
C LEU A 95 -33.65 33.35 14.85
N ASN A 96 -33.97 33.69 16.10
CA ASN A 96 -33.41 34.87 16.76
C ASN A 96 -32.25 34.59 17.74
N ASN A 97 -32.01 33.33 18.11
CA ASN A 97 -31.00 32.98 19.11
C ASN A 97 -30.02 31.91 18.60
N ASP A 98 -28.73 32.14 18.80
CA ASP A 98 -27.62 31.20 18.67
C ASP A 98 -27.06 30.80 20.06
N ALA A 99 -26.03 29.95 20.11
CA ALA A 99 -25.45 29.52 21.37
C ALA A 99 -24.91 30.69 22.21
N SER A 100 -24.25 31.67 21.58
CA SER A 100 -23.65 32.83 22.26
C SER A 100 -24.70 33.77 22.86
N SER A 101 -25.78 34.05 22.13
CA SER A 101 -26.91 34.86 22.63
C SER A 101 -27.67 34.14 23.73
N ILE A 102 -27.80 32.80 23.69
CA ILE A 102 -28.36 32.01 24.80
C ILE A 102 -27.43 32.08 26.02
N ALA A 103 -26.11 31.98 25.83
CA ALA A 103 -25.11 32.08 26.90
C ALA A 103 -25.19 33.43 27.62
N ALA A 104 -25.40 34.51 26.88
CA ALA A 104 -25.57 35.87 27.44
C ALA A 104 -26.81 36.01 28.35
N LEU A 105 -27.81 35.12 28.23
CA LEU A 105 -29.00 35.10 29.09
C LEU A 105 -28.82 34.25 30.35
N ILE A 106 -27.75 33.44 30.44
CA ILE A 106 -27.50 32.54 31.55
C ILE A 106 -26.61 33.23 32.58
N LYS A 107 -27.07 33.29 33.83
CA LYS A 107 -26.23 33.76 34.94
C LYS A 107 -25.29 32.63 35.39
N PRO A 108 -23.97 32.85 35.56
CA PRO A 108 -23.00 31.79 35.87
C PRO A 108 -23.32 30.96 37.13
N LYS A 109 -24.03 31.54 38.11
CA LYS A 109 -24.46 30.86 39.35
C LYS A 109 -25.72 29.98 39.20
N GLN A 110 -26.36 29.96 38.03
CA GLN A 110 -27.63 29.27 37.78
C GLN A 110 -27.49 28.03 36.87
N VAL A 111 -26.28 27.72 36.41
CA VAL A 111 -26.01 26.55 35.57
C VAL A 111 -26.28 25.24 36.36
N PRO A 112 -26.89 24.20 35.74
CA PRO A 112 -27.11 22.92 36.39
C PRO A 112 -25.83 22.29 36.97
N ALA A 113 -25.93 21.72 38.18
CA ALA A 113 -24.84 21.00 38.85
C ALA A 113 -24.56 19.68 38.09
N GLY A 114 -23.62 19.74 37.15
CA GLY A 114 -23.30 18.62 36.25
C GLY A 114 -22.84 19.07 34.86
N THR A 115 -22.97 20.36 34.51
CA THR A 115 -22.43 20.87 33.24
C THR A 115 -20.89 20.84 33.25
N PRO A 116 -20.24 20.26 32.22
CA PRO A 116 -18.79 20.28 32.07
C PRO A 116 -18.22 21.70 31.92
N GLY A 117 -16.99 21.91 32.39
CA GLY A 117 -16.23 23.16 32.25
C GLY A 117 -15.43 23.48 33.52
N ASP A 118 -14.27 24.10 33.34
CA ASP A 118 -13.36 24.46 34.43
C ASP A 118 -13.77 25.80 35.07
N THR A 119 -14.33 26.71 34.26
CA THR A 119 -14.79 28.02 34.74
C THR A 119 -16.31 28.13 34.78
N ALA A 120 -16.83 29.06 35.59
CA ALA A 120 -18.28 29.32 35.65
C ALA A 120 -18.83 29.86 34.32
N GLN A 121 -18.00 30.55 33.53
CA GLN A 121 -18.36 31.03 32.20
C GLN A 121 -18.41 29.87 31.20
N GLU A 122 -17.38 29.03 31.18
CA GLU A 122 -17.33 27.85 30.31
C GLU A 122 -18.50 26.88 30.57
N LYS A 123 -18.88 26.70 31.84
CA LYS A 123 -20.10 25.95 32.20
C LYS A 123 -21.37 26.60 31.64
N ALA A 124 -21.46 27.93 31.61
CA ALA A 124 -22.61 28.62 31.02
C ALA A 124 -22.64 28.45 29.50
N ASP A 125 -21.49 28.57 28.83
CA ASP A 125 -21.35 28.41 27.39
C ASP A 125 -21.67 26.97 26.95
N ASN A 126 -21.15 25.96 27.65
CA ASN A 126 -21.45 24.54 27.39
C ASN A 126 -22.94 24.22 27.63
N PHE A 127 -23.56 24.82 28.65
CA PHE A 127 -25.00 24.66 28.87
C PHE A 127 -25.81 25.31 27.73
N ALA A 128 -25.42 26.51 27.30
CA ALA A 128 -26.06 27.21 26.19
C ALA A 128 -25.95 26.43 24.88
N ALA A 129 -24.78 25.86 24.59
CA ALA A 129 -24.55 24.99 23.44
C ALA A 129 -25.46 23.76 23.49
N SER A 130 -25.56 23.07 24.64
CA SER A 130 -26.46 21.92 24.81
C SER A 130 -27.93 22.27 24.60
N VAL A 131 -28.37 23.45 25.04
CA VAL A 131 -29.72 23.95 24.77
C VAL A 131 -29.89 24.22 23.27
N HIS A 132 -28.92 24.88 22.64
CA HIS A 132 -28.95 25.20 21.21
C HIS A 132 -28.99 23.94 20.33
N ASP A 133 -28.26 22.88 20.69
CA ASP A 133 -28.30 21.58 20.00
C ASP A 133 -29.68 20.92 20.08
N LYS A 134 -30.36 21.00 21.23
CA LYS A 134 -31.74 20.52 21.38
C LYS A 134 -32.74 21.35 20.57
N ILE A 135 -32.50 22.66 20.48
CA ILE A 135 -33.28 23.55 19.59
C ILE A 135 -33.04 23.14 18.13
N PHE A 136 -31.80 22.84 17.74
CA PHE A 136 -31.48 22.36 16.40
C PHE A 136 -32.18 21.03 16.07
N PHE A 137 -32.25 20.10 17.02
CA PHE A 137 -32.94 18.82 16.82
C PHE A 137 -34.44 19.01 16.55
N THR A 138 -35.08 19.95 17.24
CA THR A 138 -36.54 20.18 17.15
C THR A 138 -36.93 21.15 16.03
N GLN A 139 -36.10 22.17 15.78
CA GLN A 139 -36.34 23.30 14.86
C GLN A 139 -35.22 23.45 13.82
N THR A 140 -34.81 22.35 13.21
CA THR A 140 -33.66 22.27 12.29
C THR A 140 -33.72 23.28 11.15
N SER A 141 -34.85 23.35 10.43
CA SER A 141 -35.02 24.28 9.30
C SER A 141 -34.87 25.74 9.71
N ALA A 142 -35.37 26.12 10.89
CA ALA A 142 -35.30 27.49 11.39
C ALA A 142 -33.87 27.86 11.80
N VAL A 143 -33.13 26.94 12.43
CA VAL A 143 -31.72 27.15 12.74
C VAL A 143 -30.88 27.27 11.46
N LEU A 144 -31.12 26.41 10.46
CA LEU A 144 -30.43 26.50 9.16
C LEU A 144 -30.78 27.79 8.42
N GLN A 145 -32.04 28.25 8.48
CA GLN A 145 -32.44 29.55 7.94
C GLN A 145 -31.65 30.69 8.61
N ARG A 146 -31.56 30.70 9.95
CA ARG A 146 -30.76 31.71 10.66
C ARG A 146 -29.30 31.64 10.23
N MET A 147 -28.71 30.45 10.14
CA MET A 147 -27.33 30.27 9.74
C MET A 147 -27.07 30.75 8.30
N ALA A 148 -28.04 30.60 7.40
CA ALA A 148 -27.98 31.19 6.06
C ALA A 148 -28.01 32.73 6.13
N THR A 149 -28.96 33.32 6.89
CA THR A 149 -29.11 34.77 7.05
C THR A 149 -27.89 35.43 7.70
N THR A 150 -27.29 34.77 8.70
CA THR A 150 -26.13 35.26 9.46
C THR A 150 -24.79 34.92 8.81
N ALA A 151 -24.79 34.33 7.61
CA ALA A 151 -23.60 33.87 6.90
C ALA A 151 -22.75 32.84 7.67
N ALA A 152 -23.35 32.10 8.60
CA ALA A 152 -22.70 30.99 9.30
C ALA A 152 -22.60 29.71 8.44
N LEU A 153 -23.47 29.54 7.44
CA LEU A 153 -23.31 28.46 6.45
C LEU A 153 -22.21 28.81 5.43
N PRO A 154 -21.26 27.90 5.16
CA PRO A 154 -20.14 28.12 4.25
C PRO A 154 -20.56 27.98 2.78
N ILE A 155 -21.55 28.76 2.35
CA ILE A 155 -21.99 28.89 0.96
C ILE A 155 -21.27 30.10 0.37
N ALA A 156 -20.37 29.89 -0.59
CA ALA A 156 -19.48 30.93 -1.13
C ALA A 156 -20.26 32.11 -1.74
N ASP A 157 -21.31 31.82 -2.51
CA ASP A 157 -22.16 32.83 -3.13
C ASP A 157 -23.17 33.41 -2.12
N ALA A 158 -23.04 34.71 -1.83
CA ALA A 158 -23.92 35.42 -0.90
C ALA A 158 -25.36 35.56 -1.41
N GLY A 159 -25.56 35.66 -2.73
CA GLY A 159 -26.88 35.70 -3.36
C GLY A 159 -27.60 34.37 -3.18
N ILE A 160 -26.94 33.25 -3.51
CA ILE A 160 -27.50 31.91 -3.31
C ILE A 160 -27.80 31.65 -1.83
N ARG A 161 -26.91 32.05 -0.92
CA ARG A 161 -27.14 31.91 0.52
C ARG A 161 -28.39 32.69 0.98
N THR A 162 -28.59 33.89 0.46
CA THR A 162 -29.79 34.70 0.74
C THR A 162 -31.06 34.02 0.21
N HIS A 163 -31.00 33.45 -1.00
CA HIS A 163 -32.13 32.72 -1.58
C HIS A 163 -32.44 31.40 -0.84
N VAL A 164 -31.44 30.71 -0.29
CA VAL A 164 -31.67 29.56 0.61
C VAL A 164 -32.42 29.99 1.87
N ALA A 165 -32.06 31.12 2.48
CA ALA A 165 -32.80 31.67 3.61
C ALA A 165 -34.24 32.05 3.23
N ALA A 166 -34.44 32.65 2.05
CA ALA A 166 -35.76 32.98 1.52
C ALA A 166 -36.64 31.75 1.30
N PHE A 167 -36.08 30.64 0.79
CA PHE A 167 -36.80 29.37 0.61
C PHE A 167 -37.37 28.85 1.94
N PHE A 168 -36.56 28.82 3.01
CA PHE A 168 -37.04 28.42 4.34
C PHE A 168 -38.07 29.39 4.92
N ASN A 169 -38.01 30.66 4.54
CA ASN A 169 -38.99 31.67 4.95
C ASN A 169 -40.35 31.48 4.24
N ASN A 170 -40.31 31.09 2.95
CA ASN A 170 -41.51 30.83 2.16
C ASN A 170 -42.27 29.58 2.63
N GLN A 171 -41.60 28.67 3.35
CA GLN A 171 -42.22 27.44 3.87
C GLN A 171 -41.95 27.26 5.37
N PRO A 172 -42.68 27.99 6.25
CA PRO A 172 -42.45 27.94 7.69
C PRO A 172 -42.62 26.56 8.33
N ASP A 173 -43.50 25.73 7.77
CA ASP A 173 -43.81 24.38 8.26
C ASP A 173 -42.86 23.31 7.69
N PHE A 174 -41.99 23.68 6.74
CA PHE A 174 -41.07 22.73 6.11
C PHE A 174 -40.03 22.23 7.11
N ASN A 175 -40.00 20.92 7.35
CA ASN A 175 -39.00 20.27 8.18
C ASN A 175 -38.02 19.45 7.31
N ILE A 176 -36.79 19.95 7.17
CA ILE A 176 -35.75 19.33 6.33
C ILE A 176 -35.36 17.90 6.76
N ARG A 177 -35.60 17.53 8.02
CA ARG A 177 -35.33 16.17 8.55
C ARG A 177 -36.40 15.16 8.17
N LYS A 178 -37.63 15.61 8.00
CA LYS A 178 -38.81 14.74 7.82
C LYS A 178 -39.32 14.74 6.39
N THR A 179 -39.16 15.86 5.69
CA THR A 179 -39.74 16.08 4.36
C THR A 179 -38.63 16.17 3.32
N SER A 180 -38.76 15.40 2.23
CA SER A 180 -37.84 15.45 1.08
C SER A 180 -37.83 16.84 0.43
N ILE A 181 -36.64 17.35 0.09
CA ILE A 181 -36.52 18.62 -0.64
C ILE A 181 -37.26 18.59 -1.98
N TYR A 182 -37.29 17.44 -2.65
CA TYR A 182 -38.03 17.28 -3.90
C TYR A 182 -39.55 17.52 -3.74
N ASN A 183 -40.12 17.24 -2.57
CA ASN A 183 -41.53 17.55 -2.28
C ASN A 183 -41.74 18.98 -1.81
N ALA A 184 -40.71 19.61 -1.24
CA ALA A 184 -40.77 21.00 -0.81
C ALA A 184 -40.70 21.96 -2.01
N ILE A 185 -39.91 21.64 -3.03
CA ILE A 185 -39.75 22.51 -4.22
C ILE A 185 -40.99 22.52 -5.13
N THR A 186 -41.90 21.56 -5.00
CA THR A 186 -43.16 21.51 -5.78
C THR A 186 -44.29 22.35 -5.17
N GLN A 187 -44.08 22.92 -3.98
CA GLN A 187 -45.06 23.80 -3.36
C GLN A 187 -45.18 25.13 -4.14
N PRO A 188 -46.40 25.68 -4.34
CA PRO A 188 -46.61 26.86 -5.18
C PRO A 188 -45.76 28.08 -4.79
N ASP A 189 -45.56 28.30 -3.49
CA ASP A 189 -44.83 29.45 -2.95
C ASP A 189 -43.34 29.20 -2.71
N ALA A 190 -42.83 28.00 -3.05
CA ALA A 190 -41.46 27.58 -2.70
C ALA A 190 -40.38 28.58 -3.16
N PHE A 191 -40.50 29.10 -4.38
CA PHE A 191 -39.54 30.03 -4.99
C PHE A 191 -40.01 31.48 -5.06
N LYS A 192 -41.00 31.86 -4.23
CA LYS A 192 -41.44 33.26 -4.15
C LYS A 192 -40.25 34.18 -3.85
N ASN A 193 -40.06 35.21 -4.68
CA ASN A 193 -38.93 36.15 -4.62
C ASN A 193 -37.54 35.52 -4.87
N ILE A 194 -37.46 34.40 -5.60
CA ILE A 194 -36.21 33.78 -6.03
C ILE A 194 -36.17 33.76 -7.58
N PRO A 195 -35.19 34.45 -8.22
CA PRO A 195 -35.04 34.46 -9.68
C PRO A 195 -34.85 33.06 -10.26
N GLU A 196 -35.40 32.79 -11.45
CA GLU A 196 -35.31 31.48 -12.12
C GLU A 196 -33.86 31.00 -12.30
N GLU A 197 -32.94 31.90 -12.65
CA GLU A 197 -31.50 31.64 -12.77
C GLU A 197 -30.85 31.14 -11.47
N ALA A 198 -31.39 31.54 -10.31
CA ALA A 198 -30.88 31.14 -9.00
C ALA A 198 -31.52 29.85 -8.47
N GLN A 199 -32.63 29.38 -9.05
CA GLN A 199 -33.38 28.24 -8.51
C GLN A 199 -32.55 26.93 -8.52
N GLN A 200 -31.86 26.61 -9.61
CA GLN A 200 -31.08 25.36 -9.69
C GLN A 200 -29.90 25.32 -8.71
N PRO A 201 -29.07 26.37 -8.59
CA PRO A 201 -28.05 26.43 -7.54
C PRO A 201 -28.62 26.33 -6.12
N VAL A 202 -29.76 26.99 -5.84
CA VAL A 202 -30.44 26.90 -4.54
C VAL A 202 -30.91 25.47 -4.25
N ILE A 203 -31.52 24.80 -5.22
CA ILE A 203 -31.93 23.40 -5.10
C ILE A 203 -30.72 22.50 -4.79
N SER A 204 -29.60 22.71 -5.47
CA SER A 204 -28.36 21.96 -5.20
C SER A 204 -27.88 22.15 -3.77
N GLN A 205 -27.84 23.39 -3.28
CA GLN A 205 -27.47 23.69 -1.89
C GLN A 205 -28.44 23.09 -0.87
N LEU A 206 -29.74 23.17 -1.14
CA LEU A 206 -30.77 22.56 -0.27
C LEU A 206 -30.63 21.03 -0.19
N LYS A 207 -30.33 20.36 -1.31
CA LYS A 207 -30.05 18.92 -1.33
C LYS A 207 -28.81 18.59 -0.50
N THR A 208 -27.74 19.38 -0.62
CA THR A 208 -26.53 19.24 0.19
C THR A 208 -26.82 19.43 1.67
N LEU A 209 -27.55 20.48 2.04
CA LEU A 209 -27.96 20.73 3.41
C LEU A 209 -28.78 19.58 3.97
N GLN A 210 -29.74 19.03 3.21
CA GLN A 210 -30.56 17.90 3.65
C GLN A 210 -29.72 16.66 3.98
N ARG A 211 -28.67 16.38 3.19
CA ARG A 211 -27.77 15.24 3.44
C ARG A 211 -26.86 15.49 4.65
N VAL A 212 -26.20 16.65 4.70
CA VAL A 212 -25.23 16.98 5.76
C VAL A 212 -25.93 17.07 7.12
N GLN A 213 -27.09 17.71 7.20
CA GLN A 213 -27.83 17.80 8.45
C GLN A 213 -28.33 16.44 8.95
N ALA A 214 -28.54 15.46 8.06
CA ALA A 214 -29.01 14.13 8.45
C ALA A 214 -27.95 13.35 9.26
N ILE A 215 -26.66 13.59 8.99
CA ILE A 215 -25.53 12.99 9.72
C ILE A 215 -25.04 13.87 10.89
N SER A 216 -25.41 15.15 10.92
CA SER A 216 -24.92 16.13 11.88
C SER A 216 -25.81 16.23 13.12
N PRO A 217 -25.33 15.88 14.33
CA PRO A 217 -26.11 16.04 15.56
C PRO A 217 -26.17 17.50 16.04
N THR A 218 -25.20 18.34 15.62
CA THR A 218 -25.07 19.74 16.05
C THR A 218 -24.97 20.69 14.84
N PRO A 219 -25.32 21.98 14.99
CA PRO A 219 -25.16 22.99 13.95
C PRO A 219 -23.69 23.20 13.53
N ALA A 220 -22.76 23.08 14.49
CA ALA A 220 -21.32 23.19 14.22
C ALA A 220 -20.84 22.08 13.27
N ALA A 221 -21.32 20.84 13.45
CA ALA A 221 -21.00 19.72 12.56
C ALA A 221 -21.43 19.98 11.11
N VAL A 222 -22.59 20.63 10.89
CA VAL A 222 -23.01 21.02 9.52
C VAL A 222 -22.01 21.95 8.87
N VAL A 223 -21.54 22.96 9.60
CA VAL A 223 -20.58 23.95 9.10
C VAL A 223 -19.24 23.30 8.78
N GLU A 224 -18.69 22.50 9.69
CA GLU A 224 -17.37 21.89 9.51
C GLU A 224 -17.35 20.85 8.38
N LEU A 225 -18.40 20.03 8.25
CA LEU A 225 -18.52 19.08 7.14
C LEU A 225 -18.63 19.80 5.78
N MET A 226 -19.43 20.86 5.71
CA MET A 226 -19.57 21.64 4.48
C MET A 226 -18.28 22.38 4.11
N LYS A 227 -17.54 22.94 5.08
CA LYS A 227 -16.22 23.55 4.84
C LYS A 227 -15.23 22.54 4.25
N ALA A 228 -15.29 21.30 4.71
CA ALA A 228 -14.45 20.21 4.22
C ALA A 228 -14.94 19.58 2.91
N ASN A 229 -16.00 20.12 2.28
CA ASN A 229 -16.66 19.55 1.10
C ASN A 229 -17.16 18.10 1.28
N ILE A 230 -17.41 17.68 2.53
CA ILE A 230 -17.99 16.38 2.85
C ILE A 230 -19.51 16.53 2.90
N SER A 231 -20.20 15.94 1.93
CA SER A 231 -21.62 16.20 1.69
C SER A 231 -22.53 14.97 1.75
N THR A 232 -21.97 13.78 1.96
CA THR A 232 -22.73 12.52 2.02
C THR A 232 -22.30 11.64 3.18
N ALA A 233 -23.19 10.76 3.63
CA ALA A 233 -22.89 9.76 4.65
C ALA A 233 -21.82 8.76 4.18
N GLN A 234 -21.80 8.43 2.88
CA GLN A 234 -20.82 7.52 2.29
C GLN A 234 -19.38 8.03 2.48
N GLN A 235 -19.13 9.30 2.15
CA GLN A 235 -17.80 9.91 2.28
C GLN A 235 -17.27 9.86 3.73
N VAL A 236 -18.15 10.03 4.72
CA VAL A 236 -17.77 9.92 6.14
C VAL A 236 -17.52 8.46 6.53
N ALA A 237 -18.37 7.55 6.07
CA ALA A 237 -18.31 6.12 6.40
C ALA A 237 -17.12 5.38 5.74
N GLU A 238 -16.58 5.90 4.65
CA GLU A 238 -15.35 5.39 4.00
C GLU A 238 -14.08 5.72 4.80
N MET A 239 -14.15 6.71 5.71
CA MET A 239 -13.06 7.01 6.63
C MET A 239 -13.16 6.14 7.88
N THR A 240 -12.02 5.74 8.45
CA THR A 240 -12.03 5.08 9.76
C THR A 240 -12.47 6.07 10.83
N GLN A 241 -13.09 5.59 11.91
CA GLN A 241 -13.51 6.45 13.01
C GLN A 241 -12.33 7.22 13.61
N LYS A 242 -11.16 6.58 13.71
CA LYS A 242 -9.93 7.18 14.24
C LYS A 242 -9.47 8.35 13.37
N ASP A 243 -9.45 8.20 12.05
CA ASP A 243 -9.00 9.24 11.13
C ASP A 243 -10.01 10.39 11.07
N PHE A 244 -11.30 10.06 11.10
CA PHE A 244 -12.36 11.07 11.19
C PHE A 244 -12.26 11.89 12.48
N GLN A 245 -12.00 11.24 13.61
CA GLN A 245 -11.77 11.93 14.89
C GLN A 245 -10.46 12.73 14.89
N ALA A 246 -9.40 12.26 14.26
CA ALA A 246 -8.17 13.02 14.12
C ALA A 246 -8.39 14.30 13.29
N LYS A 247 -9.18 14.20 12.21
CA LYS A 247 -9.48 15.32 11.29
C LYS A 247 -10.45 16.35 11.88
N PHE A 248 -11.52 15.90 12.54
CA PHE A 248 -12.62 16.77 12.99
C PHE A 248 -12.75 16.92 14.52
N GLY A 249 -12.01 16.12 15.29
CA GLY A 249 -12.12 16.10 16.76
C GLY A 249 -11.73 17.42 17.42
N ALA A 250 -10.75 18.16 16.87
CA ALA A 250 -10.37 19.48 17.39
C ALA A 250 -11.48 20.54 17.19
N ALA A 251 -12.23 20.46 16.08
CA ALA A 251 -13.27 21.43 15.76
C ALA A 251 -14.63 21.08 16.38
N LEU A 252 -14.97 19.79 16.47
CA LEU A 252 -16.28 19.32 16.92
C LEU A 252 -16.29 18.74 18.34
N GLY A 253 -15.12 18.40 18.88
CA GLY A 253 -14.99 17.53 20.06
C GLY A 253 -15.03 16.05 19.67
N ALA A 254 -14.33 15.21 20.45
CA ALA A 254 -14.18 13.79 20.17
C ALA A 254 -15.52 13.03 20.15
N ASP A 255 -16.44 13.37 21.06
CA ASP A 255 -17.76 12.74 21.19
C ASP A 255 -18.67 13.11 20.00
N THR A 256 -18.75 14.40 19.65
CA THR A 256 -19.54 14.86 18.51
C THR A 256 -19.03 14.26 17.20
N ALA A 257 -17.70 14.20 17.02
CA ALA A 257 -17.10 13.57 15.84
C ALA A 257 -17.45 12.07 15.77
N ALA A 258 -17.41 11.34 16.89
CA ALA A 258 -17.84 9.94 16.95
C ALA A 258 -19.34 9.79 16.61
N MET A 259 -20.19 10.68 17.12
CA MET A 259 -21.62 10.66 16.82
C MET A 259 -21.91 10.91 15.33
N VAL A 260 -21.21 11.87 14.70
CA VAL A 260 -21.32 12.12 13.25
C VAL A 260 -20.95 10.87 12.46
N HIS A 261 -19.83 10.23 12.79
CA HIS A 261 -19.37 9.02 12.12
C HIS A 261 -20.36 7.86 12.28
N ASN A 262 -20.84 7.62 13.51
CA ASN A 262 -21.86 6.59 13.79
C ASN A 262 -23.18 6.87 13.05
N ASN A 263 -23.63 8.13 12.99
CA ASN A 263 -24.82 8.51 12.23
C ASN A 263 -24.63 8.25 10.72
N ALA A 264 -23.45 8.58 10.19
CA ALA A 264 -23.11 8.33 8.80
C ALA A 264 -23.10 6.83 8.47
N LEU A 265 -22.49 6.00 9.33
CA LEU A 265 -22.53 4.54 9.20
C LEU A 265 -23.96 4.00 9.20
N ASN A 266 -24.78 4.42 10.17
CA ASN A 266 -26.18 3.98 10.25
C ASN A 266 -27.00 4.39 9.02
N ILE A 267 -26.78 5.61 8.51
CA ILE A 267 -27.45 6.09 7.29
C ILE A 267 -26.97 5.33 6.06
N LYS A 268 -25.67 5.08 5.93
CA LYS A 268 -25.10 4.26 4.85
C LYS A 268 -25.72 2.87 4.85
N ILE A 269 -25.65 2.15 5.97
CA ILE A 269 -26.20 0.80 6.14
C ILE A 269 -27.70 0.80 5.80
N ARG A 270 -28.47 1.76 6.33
CA ARG A 270 -29.90 1.87 6.04
C ARG A 270 -30.17 2.07 4.55
N ASN A 271 -29.42 2.94 3.88
CA ASN A 271 -29.60 3.24 2.47
C ASN A 271 -29.21 2.04 1.60
N GLU A 272 -28.09 1.37 1.91
CA GLU A 272 -27.64 0.14 1.23
C GLU A 272 -28.67 -0.98 1.38
N HIS A 273 -29.15 -1.24 2.60
CA HIS A 273 -30.21 -2.24 2.82
C HIS A 273 -31.49 -1.91 2.07
N ALA A 274 -31.89 -0.63 2.03
CA ALA A 274 -33.08 -0.21 1.29
C ALA A 274 -32.90 -0.41 -0.22
N LEU A 275 -31.76 0.00 -0.78
CA LEU A 275 -31.45 -0.19 -2.20
C LEU A 275 -31.37 -1.67 -2.57
N MET A 276 -30.73 -2.49 -1.73
CA MET A 276 -30.63 -3.94 -1.97
C MET A 276 -31.98 -4.63 -1.87
N ALA A 277 -32.80 -4.31 -0.86
CA ALA A 277 -34.15 -4.85 -0.75
C ALA A 277 -35.05 -4.45 -1.94
N ILE A 278 -34.94 -3.20 -2.40
CA ILE A 278 -35.63 -2.75 -3.62
C ILE A 278 -35.14 -3.57 -4.81
N LYS A 279 -33.82 -3.72 -4.97
CA LYS A 279 -33.21 -4.46 -6.07
C LYS A 279 -33.69 -5.93 -6.10
N ASP A 280 -33.59 -6.62 -4.98
CA ASP A 280 -33.97 -8.02 -4.82
C ASP A 280 -35.47 -8.22 -5.08
N SER A 281 -36.31 -7.31 -4.59
CA SER A 281 -37.77 -7.39 -4.80
C SER A 281 -38.17 -7.29 -6.28
N VAL A 282 -37.41 -6.52 -7.08
CA VAL A 282 -37.68 -6.33 -8.51
C VAL A 282 -37.00 -7.41 -9.35
N GLN A 283 -35.77 -7.80 -9.02
CA GLN A 283 -35.07 -8.89 -9.71
C GLN A 283 -35.76 -10.24 -9.49
N GLY A 284 -36.23 -10.53 -8.27
CA GLY A 284 -36.77 -11.83 -7.91
C GLY A 284 -35.66 -12.89 -7.78
N THR A 285 -36.05 -14.11 -7.42
CA THR A 285 -35.15 -15.27 -7.28
C THR A 285 -34.87 -15.97 -8.61
N GLY A 286 -35.64 -15.67 -9.66
CA GLY A 286 -35.63 -16.41 -10.93
C GLY A 286 -36.46 -17.69 -10.90
N ILE A 287 -37.01 -18.06 -9.73
CA ILE A 287 -37.87 -19.24 -9.55
C ILE A 287 -39.32 -18.77 -9.56
N ALA A 288 -40.05 -19.06 -10.65
CA ALA A 288 -41.44 -18.64 -10.83
C ALA A 288 -42.39 -19.07 -9.69
N ALA A 289 -42.12 -20.20 -9.03
CA ALA A 289 -42.91 -20.67 -7.89
C ALA A 289 -42.78 -19.76 -6.64
N ILE A 290 -41.66 -19.03 -6.51
CA ILE A 290 -41.40 -18.09 -5.41
C ILE A 290 -41.80 -16.68 -5.83
N ASP A 291 -41.40 -16.27 -7.04
CA ASP A 291 -41.58 -14.91 -7.56
C ASP A 291 -43.02 -14.61 -8.02
N GLY A 292 -43.83 -15.65 -8.21
CA GLY A 292 -45.18 -15.55 -8.75
C GLY A 292 -45.20 -15.32 -10.27
N THR A 293 -46.37 -14.91 -10.78
CA THR A 293 -46.62 -14.73 -12.22
C THR A 293 -46.23 -13.36 -12.76
N THR A 294 -45.82 -12.42 -11.89
CA THR A 294 -45.46 -11.06 -12.28
C THR A 294 -44.06 -11.05 -12.90
N THR A 295 -43.94 -10.53 -14.11
CA THR A 295 -42.64 -10.39 -14.80
C THR A 295 -41.77 -9.32 -14.13
N LYS A 296 -40.45 -9.35 -14.38
CA LYS A 296 -39.51 -8.30 -13.92
C LYS A 296 -39.98 -6.90 -14.31
N ALA A 297 -40.39 -6.71 -15.56
CA ALA A 297 -40.95 -5.44 -16.05
C ALA A 297 -42.23 -5.03 -15.29
N GLY A 298 -43.10 -5.99 -14.95
CA GLY A 298 -44.28 -5.72 -14.12
C GLY A 298 -43.93 -5.30 -12.69
N ARG A 299 -42.86 -5.87 -12.11
CA ARG A 299 -42.37 -5.47 -10.77
C ARG A 299 -41.73 -4.08 -10.77
N VAL A 300 -41.01 -3.71 -11.84
CA VAL A 300 -40.50 -2.34 -12.04
C VAL A 300 -41.67 -1.34 -12.06
N GLN A 301 -42.71 -1.60 -12.87
CA GLN A 301 -43.89 -0.74 -12.91
C GLN A 301 -44.59 -0.62 -11.55
N LEU A 302 -44.66 -1.71 -10.78
CA LEU A 302 -45.22 -1.67 -9.43
C LEU A 302 -44.39 -0.76 -8.51
N PHE A 303 -43.06 -0.87 -8.56
CA PHE A 303 -42.16 0.00 -7.81
C PHE A 303 -42.38 1.48 -8.18
N ASP A 304 -42.40 1.81 -9.47
CA ASP A 304 -42.59 3.19 -9.93
C ASP A 304 -43.95 3.75 -9.54
N ASN A 305 -45.00 2.94 -9.62
CA ASN A 305 -46.35 3.33 -9.16
C ASN A 305 -46.38 3.59 -7.66
N LEU A 306 -45.72 2.75 -6.85
CA LEU A 306 -45.62 2.95 -5.40
C LEU A 306 -44.78 4.19 -5.06
N ALA A 307 -43.69 4.44 -5.78
CA ALA A 307 -42.88 5.64 -5.62
C ALA A 307 -43.72 6.89 -5.94
N ALA A 308 -44.46 6.89 -7.05
CA ALA A 308 -45.37 7.97 -7.42
C ALA A 308 -46.48 8.20 -6.39
N GLN A 309 -47.13 7.13 -5.90
CA GLN A 309 -48.17 7.21 -4.87
C GLN A 309 -47.66 7.83 -3.56
N ASN A 310 -46.44 7.47 -3.16
CA ASN A 310 -45.81 7.99 -1.95
C ASN A 310 -45.08 9.33 -2.17
N LYS A 311 -45.21 9.93 -3.36
CA LYS A 311 -44.52 11.17 -3.76
C LYS A 311 -43.01 11.06 -3.51
N VAL A 312 -42.45 9.92 -3.84
CA VAL A 312 -41.01 9.68 -3.81
C VAL A 312 -40.47 10.00 -5.22
N PRO A 313 -39.55 10.95 -5.36
CA PRO A 313 -39.05 11.48 -6.63
C PRO A 313 -37.96 10.60 -7.25
N VAL A 314 -38.12 9.28 -7.21
CA VAL A 314 -37.19 8.32 -7.82
C VAL A 314 -38.00 7.24 -8.53
N ASN A 315 -37.47 6.78 -9.67
CA ASN A 315 -37.93 5.59 -10.38
C ASN A 315 -36.79 4.57 -10.44
N TRP A 316 -37.09 3.36 -10.91
CA TRP A 316 -36.11 2.28 -10.98
C TRP A 316 -34.90 2.67 -11.85
N GLU A 317 -35.12 3.22 -13.04
CA GLU A 317 -34.05 3.53 -14.00
C GLU A 317 -33.09 4.62 -13.48
N SER A 318 -33.58 5.58 -12.68
CA SER A 318 -32.72 6.59 -12.05
C SER A 318 -31.80 6.01 -10.99
N LEU A 319 -32.19 4.90 -10.35
CA LEU A 319 -31.42 4.27 -9.27
C LEU A 319 -30.48 3.19 -9.78
N PHE A 320 -30.94 2.36 -10.72
CA PHE A 320 -30.25 1.13 -11.12
C PHE A 320 -29.93 1.05 -12.63
N GLY A 321 -30.35 2.03 -13.42
CA GLY A 321 -30.18 2.02 -14.88
C GLY A 321 -31.20 1.14 -15.60
N SER A 322 -30.93 0.82 -16.87
CA SER A 322 -31.86 0.04 -17.69
C SER A 322 -32.12 -1.34 -17.09
N VAL A 323 -33.39 -1.77 -17.17
CA VAL A 323 -33.86 -3.10 -16.74
C VAL A 323 -33.31 -4.20 -17.67
N ASP A 324 -32.83 -3.83 -18.86
CA ASP A 324 -32.33 -4.71 -19.93
C ASP A 324 -30.91 -5.24 -19.67
N LEU A 325 -30.47 -5.33 -18.41
CA LEU A 325 -29.30 -6.16 -18.10
C LEU A 325 -29.61 -7.62 -18.47
N CYS A 326 -28.94 -8.09 -19.52
CA CYS A 326 -28.87 -9.47 -20.00
C CYS A 326 -28.61 -10.48 -18.87
N GLU A 327 -28.82 -11.77 -19.16
CA GLU A 327 -28.24 -12.87 -18.38
C GLU A 327 -26.75 -12.57 -18.19
N CYS A 328 -26.41 -12.05 -17.02
CA CYS A 328 -25.04 -11.73 -16.67
C CYS A 328 -24.34 -13.06 -16.42
N GLU A 329 -23.34 -13.38 -17.22
CA GLU A 329 -22.35 -14.39 -16.84
C GLU A 329 -21.75 -14.03 -15.46
N ASP A 330 -21.31 -15.03 -14.69
CA ASP A 330 -20.83 -14.85 -13.31
C ASP A 330 -19.71 -13.79 -13.16
N CYS A 331 -18.92 -13.56 -14.20
CA CYS A 331 -17.92 -12.50 -14.32
C CYS A 331 -18.48 -11.08 -14.12
N ASN A 332 -19.73 -10.82 -14.54
CA ASN A 332 -20.42 -9.53 -14.39
C ASN A 332 -21.19 -9.42 -13.07
N SER A 333 -21.03 -10.41 -12.18
CA SER A 333 -21.63 -10.39 -10.86
C SER A 333 -20.96 -9.36 -9.96
N VAL A 334 -21.76 -8.71 -9.10
CA VAL A 334 -21.25 -7.87 -8.00
C VAL A 334 -20.43 -8.68 -6.97
N TYR A 335 -20.55 -10.01 -7.00
CA TYR A 335 -19.76 -10.94 -6.18
C TYR A 335 -18.64 -11.64 -6.97
N GLY A 336 -18.45 -11.27 -8.24
CA GLY A 336 -17.46 -11.88 -9.14
C GLY A 336 -16.04 -11.37 -8.90
N PRO A 337 -15.04 -12.00 -9.55
CA PRO A 337 -13.63 -11.64 -9.41
C PRO A 337 -13.33 -10.20 -9.81
N ALA A 338 -13.96 -9.71 -10.90
CA ALA A 338 -13.79 -8.34 -11.39
C ALA A 338 -14.26 -7.30 -10.37
N SER A 339 -15.45 -7.51 -9.78
CA SER A 339 -15.98 -6.64 -8.71
C SER A 339 -15.07 -6.64 -7.47
N TYR A 340 -14.54 -7.80 -7.09
CA TYR A 340 -13.59 -7.91 -5.98
C TYR A 340 -12.28 -7.18 -6.28
N PHE A 341 -11.73 -7.31 -7.48
CA PHE A 341 -10.54 -6.58 -7.92
C PHE A 341 -10.75 -5.06 -7.85
N VAL A 342 -11.87 -4.55 -8.37
CA VAL A 342 -12.23 -3.13 -8.29
C VAL A 342 -12.33 -2.65 -6.85
N GLU A 343 -12.92 -3.45 -5.96
CA GLU A 343 -13.02 -3.11 -4.53
C GLU A 343 -11.63 -3.05 -3.86
N LEU A 344 -10.70 -3.94 -4.24
CA LEU A 344 -9.31 -3.88 -3.75
C LEU A 344 -8.59 -2.60 -4.22
N LEU A 345 -8.76 -2.21 -5.49
CA LEU A 345 -8.20 -0.95 -5.99
C LEU A 345 -8.82 0.26 -5.26
N ASN A 346 -10.14 0.26 -5.07
CA ASN A 346 -10.83 1.31 -4.33
C ASN A 346 -10.40 1.36 -2.86
N TYR A 347 -10.15 0.21 -2.23
CA TYR A 347 -9.58 0.13 -0.90
C TYR A 347 -8.19 0.78 -0.85
N LEU A 348 -7.29 0.48 -1.79
CA LEU A 348 -5.95 1.09 -1.86
C LEU A 348 -5.99 2.59 -2.18
N ARG A 349 -7.02 3.06 -2.90
CA ARG A 349 -7.24 4.48 -3.16
C ARG A 349 -7.64 5.24 -1.89
N ASN A 350 -8.50 4.66 -1.06
CA ASN A 350 -9.10 5.36 0.07
C ASN A 350 -8.35 5.15 1.40
N ASN A 351 -7.67 4.01 1.54
CA ASN A 351 -6.89 3.66 2.71
C ASN A 351 -5.48 4.22 2.57
N ASN A 352 -5.17 5.26 3.35
CA ASN A 352 -3.80 5.77 3.40
C ASN A 352 -3.08 5.08 4.55
N LEU A 353 -2.08 4.25 4.22
CA LEU A 353 -1.15 3.68 5.20
C LEU A 353 -0.25 4.77 5.81
N ASP A 354 -0.25 5.97 5.23
CA ASP A 354 0.42 7.16 5.75
C ASP A 354 -0.56 8.05 6.54
N PRO A 355 -0.44 8.13 7.89
CA PRO A 355 -1.29 8.96 8.73
C PRO A 355 -1.15 10.48 8.45
N GLU A 356 -0.07 10.91 7.79
CA GLU A 356 0.18 12.33 7.49
C GLU A 356 -0.41 12.77 6.14
N ASN A 357 -0.92 11.82 5.34
CA ASN A 357 -1.36 12.09 3.99
C ASN A 357 -2.89 12.25 3.91
N ALA A 358 -3.32 13.50 3.70
CA ALA A 358 -4.70 13.97 3.83
C ALA A 358 -5.64 13.60 2.66
N ASN A 359 -5.21 12.76 1.71
CA ASN A 359 -5.90 12.55 0.43
C ASN A 359 -7.09 11.59 0.50
N SER A 360 -7.42 11.00 1.65
CA SER A 360 -8.65 10.20 1.82
C SER A 360 -9.90 11.03 1.50
N GLY A 361 -10.65 10.60 0.48
CA GLY A 361 -11.85 11.29 -0.02
C GLY A 361 -11.60 12.36 -1.09
N VAL A 362 -10.36 12.55 -1.55
CA VAL A 362 -10.00 13.44 -2.66
C VAL A 362 -10.10 12.69 -4.00
N ALA A 363 -10.53 13.36 -5.07
CA ALA A 363 -10.58 12.77 -6.41
C ALA A 363 -9.16 12.50 -6.94
N GLY A 364 -8.97 11.34 -7.59
CA GLY A 364 -7.66 10.89 -8.10
C GLY A 364 -6.98 9.85 -7.20
N ILE A 365 -5.73 9.54 -7.54
CA ILE A 365 -4.88 8.53 -6.86
C ILE A 365 -3.57 9.11 -6.32
N ALA A 366 -3.29 10.40 -6.55
CA ALA A 366 -2.02 11.02 -6.16
C ALA A 366 -1.79 10.93 -4.64
N GLY A 367 -0.61 10.49 -4.25
CA GLY A 367 -0.22 10.24 -2.87
C GLY A 367 -0.94 9.05 -2.22
N THR A 368 -1.53 8.13 -2.97
CA THR A 368 -2.20 6.94 -2.40
C THR A 368 -1.38 5.68 -2.61
N PRO A 369 -1.58 4.61 -1.81
CA PRO A 369 -0.99 3.29 -2.08
C PRO A 369 -1.32 2.75 -3.48
N LEU A 370 -2.49 3.12 -4.04
CA LEU A 370 -2.87 2.73 -5.39
C LEU A 370 -1.93 3.34 -6.46
N GLU A 371 -1.51 4.60 -6.31
CA GLU A 371 -0.52 5.20 -7.22
C GLU A 371 0.81 4.45 -7.17
N ILE A 372 1.27 4.08 -5.98
CA ILE A 372 2.52 3.32 -5.83
C ILE A 372 2.40 1.95 -6.49
N LEU A 373 1.22 1.31 -6.39
CA LEU A 373 0.95 0.05 -7.09
C LEU A 373 1.02 0.24 -8.61
N PHE A 374 0.35 1.25 -9.17
CA PHE A 374 0.35 1.50 -10.62
C PHE A 374 1.69 1.99 -11.17
N ARG A 375 2.55 2.60 -10.34
CA ARG A 375 3.96 2.83 -10.72
C ARG A 375 4.71 1.52 -10.93
N ARG A 376 4.44 0.50 -10.12
CA ARG A 376 5.09 -0.82 -10.19
C ARG A 376 4.44 -1.77 -11.17
N ARG A 377 3.12 -1.66 -11.36
CA ARG A 377 2.27 -2.53 -12.17
C ARG A 377 1.24 -1.70 -12.93
N PRO A 378 1.69 -0.88 -13.89
CA PRO A 378 0.79 -0.06 -14.72
C PRO A 378 -0.17 -0.91 -15.55
N ASP A 379 0.20 -2.16 -15.82
CA ASP A 379 -0.61 -3.12 -16.56
C ASP A 379 -1.97 -3.40 -15.89
N LEU A 380 -2.03 -3.33 -14.55
CA LEU A 380 -3.27 -3.50 -13.78
C LEU A 380 -4.27 -2.36 -13.97
N GLU A 381 -3.82 -1.18 -14.39
CA GLU A 381 -4.68 -0.03 -14.67
C GLU A 381 -5.46 -0.23 -15.98
N CYS A 382 -4.82 -0.88 -16.95
CA CYS A 382 -5.37 -1.10 -18.30
C CYS A 382 -5.95 -2.52 -18.49
N LEU A 383 -5.92 -3.37 -17.45
CA LEU A 383 -6.50 -4.71 -17.50
C LEU A 383 -8.01 -4.64 -17.72
N GLU A 384 -8.51 -5.30 -18.76
CA GLU A 384 -9.93 -5.29 -19.07
C GLU A 384 -10.71 -6.23 -18.13
N LEU A 385 -11.87 -5.78 -17.64
CA LEU A 385 -12.72 -6.57 -16.75
C LEU A 385 -13.65 -7.49 -17.55
N THR A 386 -13.06 -8.39 -18.36
CA THR A 386 -13.79 -9.34 -19.20
C THR A 386 -13.97 -10.70 -18.53
N CYS A 387 -14.91 -11.49 -19.05
CA CYS A 387 -15.17 -12.85 -18.56
C CYS A 387 -14.01 -13.81 -18.87
N ALA A 388 -13.31 -13.59 -19.99
CA ALA A 388 -12.12 -14.34 -20.34
C ALA A 388 -10.99 -14.10 -19.33
N ASN A 389 -10.68 -12.84 -19.02
CA ASN A 389 -9.67 -12.49 -18.00
C ASN A 389 -10.00 -13.01 -16.60
N ALA A 390 -11.29 -13.07 -16.26
CA ALA A 390 -11.73 -13.52 -14.93
C ALA A 390 -11.71 -15.05 -14.75
N ASN A 391 -11.92 -15.81 -15.83
CA ASN A 391 -12.24 -17.25 -15.72
C ASN A 391 -11.30 -18.17 -16.50
N THR A 392 -10.54 -17.67 -17.48
CA THR A 392 -9.62 -18.51 -18.25
C THR A 392 -8.39 -18.85 -17.40
N VAL A 393 -8.20 -20.14 -17.13
CA VAL A 393 -7.04 -20.65 -16.39
C VAL A 393 -5.81 -20.66 -17.30
N MET A 394 -4.69 -20.14 -16.82
CA MET A 394 -3.37 -20.19 -17.47
C MET A 394 -2.25 -20.44 -16.46
N PRO A 395 -1.08 -20.96 -16.88
CA PRO A 395 0.07 -21.12 -15.99
C PRO A 395 0.55 -19.78 -15.45
N TYR A 396 0.73 -19.68 -14.12
CA TYR A 396 1.23 -18.45 -13.49
C TYR A 396 2.60 -18.02 -14.00
N ILE A 397 3.46 -18.98 -14.34
CA ILE A 397 4.81 -18.69 -14.84
C ILE A 397 4.80 -17.98 -16.19
N ASP A 398 3.78 -18.21 -17.02
CA ASP A 398 3.66 -17.56 -18.33
C ASP A 398 3.38 -16.07 -18.14
N ILE A 399 2.46 -15.72 -17.24
CA ILE A 399 2.19 -14.31 -16.86
C ILE A 399 3.46 -13.63 -16.32
N VAL A 400 4.24 -14.34 -15.50
CA VAL A 400 5.50 -13.79 -14.97
C VAL A 400 6.49 -13.53 -16.10
N ASN A 401 6.65 -14.48 -17.03
CA ASN A 401 7.56 -14.33 -18.17
C ASN A 401 7.10 -13.20 -19.09
N GLU A 402 5.80 -13.09 -19.42
CA GLU A 402 5.23 -12.01 -20.23
C GLU A 402 5.56 -10.63 -19.64
N ILE A 403 5.40 -10.46 -18.32
CA ILE A 403 5.74 -9.21 -17.62
C ILE A 403 7.25 -8.95 -17.66
N MET A 404 8.08 -9.97 -17.40
CA MET A 404 9.54 -9.82 -17.37
C MET A 404 10.12 -9.54 -18.78
N GLU A 405 9.59 -10.18 -19.80
CA GLU A 405 9.92 -9.93 -21.19
C GLU A 405 9.59 -8.51 -21.60
N SER A 406 8.40 -8.01 -21.22
CA SER A 406 8.01 -6.63 -21.45
C SER A 406 8.92 -5.65 -20.70
N PHE A 407 9.25 -5.94 -19.43
CA PHE A 407 10.18 -5.13 -18.65
C PHE A 407 11.55 -5.00 -19.33
N ILE A 408 12.14 -6.10 -19.82
CA ILE A 408 13.42 -6.09 -20.55
C ILE A 408 13.33 -5.19 -21.79
N MET A 409 12.21 -5.24 -22.52
CA MET A 409 12.03 -4.42 -23.72
C MET A 409 11.93 -2.92 -23.42
N HIS A 410 11.47 -2.55 -22.22
CA HIS A 410 11.29 -1.17 -21.79
C HIS A 410 12.31 -0.73 -20.71
N GLU A 411 13.39 -1.49 -20.48
CA GLU A 411 14.40 -1.22 -19.44
C GLU A 411 14.98 0.19 -19.54
N ALA A 412 15.28 0.66 -20.76
CA ALA A 412 15.83 2.00 -20.97
C ALA A 412 14.86 3.13 -20.54
N GLN A 413 13.55 2.89 -20.58
CA GLN A 413 12.54 3.86 -20.11
C GLN A 413 12.47 3.86 -18.59
N TYR A 414 12.61 2.69 -17.97
CA TYR A 414 12.70 2.55 -16.52
C TYR A 414 13.94 3.28 -15.97
N ASP A 415 15.11 3.11 -16.59
CA ASP A 415 16.35 3.77 -16.18
C ASP A 415 16.31 5.31 -16.37
N ALA A 416 15.51 5.79 -17.32
CA ALA A 416 15.32 7.21 -17.57
C ALA A 416 14.31 7.88 -16.64
N ASP A 417 13.48 7.10 -15.92
CA ASP A 417 12.45 7.63 -15.06
C ASP A 417 13.03 8.19 -13.75
N THR A 418 12.48 9.32 -13.30
CA THR A 418 12.98 10.05 -12.12
C THR A 418 12.04 9.97 -10.92
N ASN A 419 10.94 9.22 -11.01
CA ASN A 419 10.01 9.06 -9.90
C ASN A 419 10.62 8.18 -8.81
N THR A 420 10.07 8.27 -7.60
CA THR A 420 10.42 7.39 -6.48
C THR A 420 9.14 6.78 -5.87
N PRO A 421 8.88 5.48 -6.05
CA PRO A 421 9.61 4.53 -6.93
C PRO A 421 9.47 4.90 -8.42
N PRO A 422 10.37 4.42 -9.29
CA PRO A 422 10.28 4.66 -10.73
C PRO A 422 8.96 4.11 -11.33
N GLN A 423 8.47 4.78 -12.37
CA GLN A 423 7.32 4.35 -13.16
C GLN A 423 7.75 3.30 -14.19
N LEU A 424 7.21 2.08 -14.08
CA LEU A 424 7.38 1.06 -15.11
C LEU A 424 6.54 1.39 -16.34
N THR A 425 6.99 0.91 -17.49
CA THR A 425 6.19 0.79 -18.71
C THR A 425 6.13 -0.68 -19.06
N LEU A 426 4.92 -1.22 -19.16
CA LEU A 426 4.65 -2.63 -19.46
C LEU A 426 3.61 -2.71 -20.56
N ASP A 427 3.76 -3.72 -21.40
CA ASP A 427 2.74 -4.10 -22.39
C ASP A 427 1.57 -4.76 -21.65
N VAL A 428 0.35 -4.46 -22.07
CA VAL A 428 -0.89 -4.95 -21.45
C VAL A 428 -1.48 -6.02 -22.34
N TRP A 429 -1.74 -7.19 -21.77
CA TRP A 429 -2.31 -8.33 -22.47
C TRP A 429 -3.64 -8.73 -21.81
N ASN A 430 -4.60 -9.13 -22.64
CA ASN A 430 -5.90 -9.64 -22.20
C ASN A 430 -6.15 -10.98 -22.91
N VAL A 431 -6.85 -11.88 -22.25
CA VAL A 431 -7.36 -13.09 -22.86
C VAL A 431 -8.51 -12.71 -23.79
N GLU A 432 -8.46 -13.15 -25.05
CA GLU A 432 -9.50 -12.87 -26.05
C GLU A 432 -10.40 -14.10 -26.20
N GLU A 433 -10.08 -15.00 -27.13
CA GLU A 433 -10.88 -16.17 -27.49
C GLU A 433 -10.23 -17.51 -27.11
N GLU A 434 -9.05 -17.48 -26.47
CA GLU A 434 -8.27 -18.65 -26.14
C GLU A 434 -8.91 -19.48 -25.02
N SER A 435 -8.90 -20.80 -25.18
CA SER A 435 -9.35 -21.71 -24.14
C SER A 435 -8.24 -21.97 -23.12
N SER A 436 -8.61 -22.33 -21.89
CA SER A 436 -7.64 -22.75 -20.88
C SER A 436 -6.80 -23.94 -21.32
N ALA A 437 -7.32 -24.82 -22.19
CA ALA A 437 -6.56 -25.95 -22.71
C ALA A 437 -5.44 -25.49 -23.65
N ASP A 438 -5.67 -24.46 -24.45
CA ASP A 438 -4.67 -23.88 -25.35
C ASP A 438 -3.58 -23.18 -24.55
N LEU A 439 -3.97 -22.36 -23.57
CA LEU A 439 -3.03 -21.61 -22.73
C LEU A 439 -2.20 -22.49 -21.78
N LEU A 440 -2.68 -23.68 -21.42
CA LEU A 440 -1.89 -24.67 -20.68
C LEU A 440 -0.85 -25.38 -21.55
N ALA A 441 -1.06 -25.43 -22.86
CA ALA A 441 -0.15 -26.08 -23.79
C ALA A 441 0.93 -25.12 -24.30
N THR A 442 0.58 -23.85 -24.52
CA THR A 442 1.47 -22.82 -25.04
C THR A 442 1.16 -21.45 -24.42
N PRO A 443 2.19 -20.65 -24.08
CA PRO A 443 2.00 -19.28 -23.66
C PRO A 443 1.23 -18.46 -24.71
N GLN A 444 0.38 -17.54 -24.28
CA GLN A 444 -0.39 -16.69 -25.18
C GLN A 444 0.51 -15.67 -25.86
N HIS A 445 1.38 -15.02 -25.08
CA HIS A 445 2.31 -14.02 -25.57
C HIS A 445 3.76 -14.41 -25.27
N THR A 446 4.63 -14.25 -26.26
CA THR A 446 6.07 -14.44 -26.09
C THR A 446 6.81 -13.39 -26.91
N ASN A 447 7.57 -12.54 -26.24
CA ASN A 447 8.33 -11.49 -26.89
C ASN A 447 9.75 -11.98 -27.22
N TYR A 448 9.90 -12.54 -28.43
CA TYR A 448 11.19 -13.05 -28.91
C TYR A 448 12.31 -12.00 -28.97
N ASN A 449 11.98 -10.69 -29.00
CA ASN A 449 12.99 -9.64 -28.98
C ASN A 449 13.69 -9.53 -27.62
N ALA A 450 13.03 -9.84 -26.51
CA ALA A 450 13.64 -9.86 -25.19
C ALA A 450 14.81 -10.86 -25.15
N TYR A 451 14.62 -12.04 -25.75
CA TYR A 451 15.67 -13.06 -25.85
C TYR A 451 16.83 -12.66 -26.77
N CYS A 452 16.62 -11.74 -27.72
CA CYS A 452 17.71 -11.14 -28.49
C CYS A 452 18.60 -10.22 -27.63
N VAL A 453 18.04 -9.61 -26.58
CA VAL A 453 18.79 -8.87 -25.56
C VAL A 453 19.51 -9.86 -24.64
N LEU A 454 18.78 -10.83 -24.07
CA LEU A 454 19.32 -11.80 -23.11
C LEU A 454 20.48 -12.64 -23.63
N LYS A 455 20.49 -12.98 -24.93
CA LYS A 455 21.62 -13.72 -25.52
C LYS A 455 22.92 -12.93 -25.59
N ASN A 456 22.86 -11.59 -25.57
CA ASN A 456 24.02 -10.72 -25.62
C ASN A 456 24.37 -10.14 -24.24
N ALA A 457 23.49 -10.26 -23.26
CA ALA A 457 23.69 -9.78 -21.91
C ALA A 457 24.72 -10.65 -21.17
N VAL A 458 25.55 -10.01 -20.35
CA VAL A 458 26.69 -10.65 -19.68
C VAL A 458 26.61 -10.62 -18.15
N TYR A 459 25.55 -10.02 -17.63
CA TYR A 459 25.22 -9.98 -16.21
C TYR A 459 23.69 -10.03 -16.06
N PRO A 460 23.12 -10.76 -15.08
CA PRO A 460 23.80 -11.56 -14.05
C PRO A 460 24.49 -12.82 -14.57
N PHE A 461 25.22 -13.55 -13.71
CA PHE A 461 26.01 -14.75 -14.04
C PHE A 461 25.21 -15.92 -14.66
N THR A 462 23.88 -15.85 -14.65
CA THR A 462 22.99 -16.79 -15.35
C THR A 462 22.80 -16.45 -16.84
N LEU A 463 23.37 -15.33 -17.31
CA LEU A 463 23.39 -14.88 -18.69
C LEU A 463 24.79 -15.05 -19.28
N PRO A 464 24.92 -15.23 -20.61
CA PRO A 464 23.91 -15.08 -21.66
C PRO A 464 22.93 -16.26 -21.75
N TYR A 465 21.66 -15.98 -22.03
CA TYR A 465 20.63 -17.02 -22.21
C TYR A 465 20.15 -17.09 -23.66
N HIS A 466 20.25 -18.27 -24.26
CA HIS A 466 19.87 -18.52 -25.65
C HIS A 466 18.66 -19.46 -25.76
N GLN A 467 17.46 -18.91 -25.64
CA GLN A 467 16.19 -19.67 -25.62
C GLN A 467 16.04 -20.72 -26.74
N PRO A 468 16.35 -20.44 -28.02
CA PRO A 468 16.26 -21.47 -29.06
C PRO A 468 17.19 -22.67 -28.86
N ILE A 469 18.41 -22.46 -28.32
CA ILE A 469 19.36 -23.55 -28.08
C ILE A 469 18.85 -24.40 -26.93
N ASP A 470 18.37 -23.76 -25.86
CA ASP A 470 17.81 -24.46 -24.71
C ASP A 470 16.59 -25.31 -25.09
N ALA A 471 15.66 -24.74 -25.86
CA ALA A 471 14.52 -25.48 -26.41
C ALA A 471 14.97 -26.69 -27.25
N ILE A 472 15.97 -26.54 -28.13
CA ILE A 472 16.54 -27.64 -28.92
C ILE A 472 17.11 -28.72 -27.98
N ARG A 473 17.86 -28.34 -26.95
CA ARG A 473 18.45 -29.28 -25.98
C ARG A 473 17.37 -30.06 -25.25
N ILE A 474 16.32 -29.38 -24.78
CA ILE A 474 15.18 -29.99 -24.08
C ILE A 474 14.46 -30.99 -25.00
N PHE A 475 14.11 -30.60 -26.23
CA PHE A 475 13.41 -31.48 -27.16
C PHE A 475 14.24 -32.68 -27.58
N LEU A 476 15.54 -32.51 -27.83
CA LEU A 476 16.42 -33.64 -28.17
C LEU A 476 16.60 -34.59 -26.99
N ASN A 477 16.74 -34.06 -25.78
CA ASN A 477 16.81 -34.89 -24.57
C ASN A 477 15.53 -35.72 -24.39
N PHE A 478 14.35 -35.13 -24.63
CA PHE A 478 13.08 -35.86 -24.64
C PHE A 478 13.06 -36.99 -25.68
N LEU A 479 13.71 -36.80 -26.84
CA LEU A 479 13.88 -37.81 -27.88
C LEU A 479 15.04 -38.79 -27.61
N ASN A 480 15.64 -38.77 -26.41
CA ASN A 480 16.84 -39.55 -26.04
C ASN A 480 18.04 -39.33 -26.97
N SER A 481 18.26 -38.08 -27.40
CA SER A 481 19.46 -37.66 -28.12
C SER A 481 19.98 -36.33 -27.56
N SER A 482 21.05 -35.79 -28.14
CA SER A 482 21.58 -34.48 -27.77
C SER A 482 21.96 -33.67 -29.00
N ARG A 483 21.98 -32.35 -28.84
CA ARG A 483 22.49 -31.44 -29.88
C ARG A 483 23.94 -31.74 -30.22
N TYR A 484 24.75 -32.15 -29.24
CA TYR A 484 26.12 -32.64 -29.44
C TYR A 484 26.18 -33.82 -30.42
N GLU A 485 25.34 -34.85 -30.24
CA GLU A 485 25.30 -36.02 -31.12
C GLU A 485 24.92 -35.64 -32.55
N LEU A 486 23.96 -34.72 -32.72
CA LEU A 486 23.59 -34.21 -34.03
C LEU A 486 24.76 -33.47 -34.69
N LEU A 487 25.40 -32.53 -33.99
CA LEU A 487 26.55 -31.79 -34.53
C LEU A 487 27.71 -32.72 -34.88
N LYS A 488 27.97 -33.74 -34.04
CA LYS A 488 29.03 -34.73 -34.27
C LYS A 488 28.74 -35.65 -35.45
N THR A 489 27.49 -36.06 -35.64
CA THR A 489 27.06 -37.00 -36.68
C THR A 489 26.94 -36.32 -38.04
N PHE A 490 26.38 -35.11 -38.08
CA PHE A 490 26.08 -34.37 -39.30
C PHE A 490 27.12 -33.29 -39.64
N LYS A 491 28.33 -33.35 -39.06
CA LYS A 491 29.41 -32.44 -39.41
C LYS A 491 29.75 -32.55 -40.91
N SER A 492 29.54 -31.47 -41.66
CA SER A 492 30.01 -31.33 -43.05
C SER A 492 31.25 -30.46 -43.07
N VAL A 493 32.24 -30.85 -43.86
CA VAL A 493 33.49 -30.10 -44.09
C VAL A 493 33.42 -29.34 -45.42
N ASN A 494 32.33 -29.47 -46.19
CA ASN A 494 32.22 -28.88 -47.52
C ASN A 494 31.72 -27.43 -47.45
N GLU A 495 32.54 -26.52 -47.97
CA GLU A 495 32.29 -25.07 -48.08
C GLU A 495 31.01 -24.71 -48.87
N ALA A 496 30.58 -25.61 -49.77
CA ALA A 496 29.36 -25.44 -50.56
C ALA A 496 28.07 -25.34 -49.70
N ASP A 497 28.06 -25.93 -48.49
CA ASP A 497 26.91 -25.87 -47.59
C ASP A 497 26.96 -24.65 -46.65
N ILE A 498 28.15 -24.08 -46.41
CA ILE A 498 28.37 -22.89 -45.55
C ILE A 498 27.84 -21.61 -46.21
N ASN A 499 27.92 -21.52 -47.54
CA ASN A 499 27.40 -20.39 -48.33
C ASN A 499 25.86 -20.26 -48.34
N ASN A 500 25.11 -21.25 -47.83
CA ASN A 500 23.65 -21.19 -47.72
C ASN A 500 23.15 -20.61 -46.38
N GLY A 501 24.05 -20.22 -45.45
CA GLY A 501 23.67 -19.78 -44.10
C GLY A 501 24.33 -18.48 -43.60
N LEU A 502 25.19 -17.83 -44.38
CA LEU A 502 25.78 -16.53 -44.05
C LEU A 502 25.62 -15.56 -45.22
N PRO A 503 25.33 -14.27 -44.99
CA PRO A 503 25.24 -13.29 -46.07
C PRO A 503 26.63 -12.99 -46.66
N ALA A 504 26.80 -13.23 -47.96
CA ALA A 504 27.93 -12.76 -48.80
C ALA A 504 27.72 -11.27 -49.17
N PRO A 505 28.75 -10.45 -49.55
CA PRO A 505 29.62 -10.73 -50.71
C PRO A 505 31.09 -10.20 -50.65
N GLY A 506 31.99 -10.88 -51.37
CA GLY A 506 33.28 -10.32 -51.79
C GLY A 506 34.38 -11.37 -52.00
N ASN A 507 34.36 -12.05 -53.14
CA ASN A 507 35.36 -13.04 -53.60
C ASN A 507 35.97 -13.91 -52.49
N PRO A 508 35.30 -15.00 -52.05
CA PRO A 508 35.98 -16.00 -51.23
C PRO A 508 37.24 -16.46 -51.97
N PRO A 509 38.40 -16.58 -51.29
CA PRO A 509 39.58 -17.20 -51.89
C PRO A 509 39.18 -18.56 -52.47
N GLY A 510 39.72 -18.89 -53.64
CA GLY A 510 39.27 -20.02 -54.44
C GLY A 510 39.28 -21.37 -53.70
N PRO A 511 38.64 -22.41 -54.27
CA PRO A 511 38.13 -23.61 -53.58
C PRO A 511 39.16 -24.57 -52.95
N ASN A 512 40.42 -24.18 -52.74
CA ASN A 512 41.50 -25.07 -52.32
C ASN A 512 42.57 -24.34 -51.50
N ASP A 513 42.19 -23.52 -50.51
CA ASP A 513 43.15 -23.07 -49.49
C ASP A 513 43.17 -24.08 -48.32
N PRO A 514 44.21 -24.92 -48.18
CA PRO A 514 44.29 -25.92 -47.10
C PRO A 514 44.28 -25.28 -45.70
N GLU A 515 44.69 -24.02 -45.61
CA GLU A 515 44.73 -23.27 -44.36
C GLU A 515 43.31 -22.89 -43.92
N LEU A 516 42.48 -22.40 -44.84
CA LEU A 516 41.08 -22.07 -44.56
C LEU A 516 40.26 -23.31 -44.19
N GLU A 517 40.49 -24.44 -44.88
CA GLU A 517 39.84 -25.73 -44.55
C GLU A 517 40.19 -26.18 -43.12
N THR A 518 41.43 -25.97 -42.69
CA THR A 518 41.88 -26.31 -41.33
C THR A 518 41.22 -25.42 -40.28
N LEU A 519 41.05 -24.13 -40.56
CA LEU A 519 40.36 -23.19 -39.67
C LEU A 519 38.88 -23.51 -39.53
N ILE A 520 38.20 -23.87 -40.62
CA ILE A 520 36.79 -24.30 -40.61
C ILE A 520 36.63 -25.56 -39.75
N LYS A 521 37.48 -26.59 -39.95
CA LYS A 521 37.47 -27.80 -39.13
C LYS A 521 37.65 -27.49 -37.64
N THR A 522 38.54 -26.55 -37.33
CA THR A 522 38.81 -26.14 -35.96
C THR A 522 37.60 -25.43 -35.34
N ALA A 523 36.92 -24.55 -36.08
CA ALA A 523 35.71 -23.89 -35.61
C ALA A 523 34.57 -24.88 -35.34
N ILE A 524 34.38 -25.87 -36.22
CA ILE A 524 33.40 -26.95 -36.02
C ILE A 524 33.73 -27.76 -34.76
N HIS A 525 34.99 -28.15 -34.56
CA HIS A 525 35.41 -28.87 -33.36
C HIS A 525 35.17 -28.04 -32.09
N ARG A 526 35.52 -26.75 -32.09
CA ARG A 526 35.22 -25.84 -30.96
C ARG A 526 33.73 -25.79 -30.65
N GLY A 527 32.88 -25.69 -31.67
CA GLY A 527 31.43 -25.70 -31.47
C GLY A 527 30.89 -27.03 -30.93
N ILE A 528 31.42 -28.17 -31.39
CA ILE A 528 31.05 -29.50 -30.89
C ILE A 528 31.50 -29.69 -29.43
N ASP A 529 32.74 -29.31 -29.12
CA ASP A 529 33.31 -29.44 -27.78
C ASP A 529 32.60 -28.49 -26.78
N ALA A 530 32.27 -27.27 -27.22
CA ALA A 530 31.47 -26.34 -26.43
C ALA A 530 30.07 -26.89 -26.15
N GLU A 531 29.39 -27.46 -27.16
CA GLU A 531 28.07 -28.08 -26.98
C GLU A 531 28.13 -29.29 -26.04
N PHE A 532 29.20 -30.08 -26.06
CA PHE A 532 29.41 -31.17 -25.10
C PHE A 532 29.46 -30.68 -23.66
N LEU A 533 30.06 -29.50 -23.43
CA LEU A 533 30.14 -28.85 -22.14
C LEU A 533 28.88 -28.03 -21.80
N GLY A 534 27.89 -27.97 -22.71
CA GLY A 534 26.68 -27.16 -22.55
C GLY A 534 26.88 -25.66 -22.79
N LEU A 535 28.03 -25.24 -23.32
CA LEU A 535 28.39 -23.84 -23.53
C LEU A 535 27.86 -23.32 -24.87
N THR A 536 27.27 -22.13 -24.83
CA THR A 536 26.96 -21.31 -26.00
C THR A 536 28.22 -20.63 -26.56
N GLN A 537 28.13 -20.02 -27.74
CA GLN A 537 29.27 -19.29 -28.30
C GLN A 537 29.62 -18.09 -27.42
N GLU A 538 28.62 -17.41 -26.89
CA GLU A 538 28.79 -16.24 -26.04
C GLU A 538 29.47 -16.63 -24.71
N GLU A 539 29.05 -17.71 -24.06
CA GLU A 539 29.75 -18.24 -22.87
C GLU A 539 31.19 -18.68 -23.19
N TYR A 540 31.41 -19.31 -24.35
CA TYR A 540 32.74 -19.69 -24.80
C TYR A 540 33.65 -18.46 -24.97
N VAL A 541 33.12 -17.36 -25.52
CA VAL A 541 33.83 -16.08 -25.65
C VAL A 541 34.15 -15.49 -24.28
N ILE A 542 33.22 -15.53 -23.32
CA ILE A 542 33.44 -15.02 -21.96
C ILE A 542 34.61 -15.75 -21.28
N LEU A 543 34.63 -17.08 -21.37
CA LEU A 543 35.62 -17.91 -20.68
C LEU A 543 36.99 -17.90 -21.36
N THR A 544 37.03 -17.93 -22.69
CA THR A 544 38.27 -18.13 -23.45
C THR A 544 38.83 -16.85 -24.07
N LYS A 545 38.02 -15.79 -24.18
CA LYS A 545 38.31 -14.57 -24.97
C LYS A 545 38.56 -14.86 -26.46
N GLU A 546 38.09 -16.00 -26.94
CA GLU A 546 38.09 -16.41 -28.34
C GLU A 546 36.69 -16.86 -28.76
N ALA A 547 36.36 -16.74 -30.04
CA ALA A 547 35.16 -17.34 -30.60
C ALA A 547 35.47 -18.72 -31.21
N PHE A 548 34.44 -19.45 -31.66
CA PHE A 548 34.63 -20.66 -32.45
C PHE A 548 35.47 -20.37 -33.71
N TRP A 549 35.22 -19.22 -34.35
CA TRP A 549 36.05 -18.70 -35.43
C TRP A 549 37.26 -17.95 -34.86
N GLN A 550 38.45 -18.45 -35.17
CA GLN A 550 39.71 -17.87 -34.71
C GLN A 550 40.00 -16.54 -35.39
N LYS A 551 40.87 -15.73 -34.77
CA LYS A 551 41.37 -14.48 -35.32
C LYS A 551 41.88 -14.62 -36.76
N HIS A 552 42.71 -15.64 -37.02
CA HIS A 552 43.31 -15.91 -38.34
C HIS A 552 42.25 -16.08 -39.44
N TYR A 553 41.10 -16.67 -39.12
CA TYR A 553 39.98 -16.80 -40.06
C TYR A 553 39.45 -15.43 -40.52
N PHE A 554 39.30 -14.48 -39.59
CA PHE A 554 38.90 -13.12 -39.93
C PHE A 554 39.97 -12.37 -40.72
N GLU A 555 41.25 -12.64 -40.45
CA GLU A 555 42.35 -11.99 -41.17
C GLU A 555 42.39 -12.43 -42.64
N LEU A 556 42.18 -13.72 -42.89
CA LEU A 556 42.11 -14.28 -44.24
C LEU A 556 40.85 -13.83 -44.99
N THR A 557 39.67 -13.87 -44.35
CA THR A 557 38.39 -13.57 -45.02
C THR A 557 38.16 -12.07 -45.22
N CYS A 558 38.63 -11.21 -44.31
CA CYS A 558 38.52 -9.77 -44.44
C CYS A 558 39.75 -9.12 -45.11
N ASN A 559 40.78 -9.90 -45.44
CA ASN A 559 42.05 -9.43 -45.99
C ASN A 559 42.68 -8.28 -45.19
N GLN A 560 42.67 -8.41 -43.86
CA GLN A 560 43.15 -7.41 -42.91
C GLN A 560 43.82 -8.07 -41.72
N THR A 561 45.06 -7.67 -41.36
CA THR A 561 45.68 -8.09 -40.09
C THR A 561 44.98 -7.42 -38.92
N LEU A 562 44.57 -8.21 -37.92
CA LEU A 562 43.88 -7.73 -36.73
C LEU A 562 44.84 -7.72 -35.54
N THR A 563 44.68 -6.76 -34.63
CA THR A 563 45.25 -6.87 -33.28
C THR A 563 44.35 -7.72 -32.39
N ASP A 564 44.87 -8.21 -31.27
CA ASP A 564 44.06 -9.03 -30.34
C ASP A 564 42.88 -8.23 -29.76
N GLN A 565 43.08 -6.93 -29.50
CA GLN A 565 42.00 -6.05 -29.09
C GLN A 565 40.94 -5.89 -30.18
N GLN A 566 41.34 -5.64 -31.44
CA GLN A 566 40.39 -5.53 -32.55
C GLN A 566 39.61 -6.82 -32.80
N TYR A 567 40.22 -7.99 -32.55
CA TYR A 567 39.53 -9.27 -32.59
C TYR A 567 38.55 -9.42 -31.42
N GLN A 568 38.97 -9.11 -30.20
CA GLN A 568 38.13 -9.14 -29.00
C GLN A 568 36.93 -8.19 -29.11
N ASP A 569 37.12 -7.00 -29.69
CA ASP A 569 36.05 -6.04 -29.97
C ASP A 569 35.06 -6.62 -31.00
N LYS A 570 35.55 -7.33 -32.04
CA LYS A 570 34.70 -7.99 -33.05
C LYS A 570 33.84 -9.11 -32.47
N ILE A 571 34.37 -9.89 -31.52
CA ILE A 571 33.63 -10.99 -30.87
C ILE A 571 32.87 -10.53 -29.61
N LYS A 572 32.88 -9.24 -29.29
CA LYS A 572 32.21 -8.62 -28.14
C LYS A 572 32.70 -9.14 -26.78
N VAL A 573 34.01 -9.22 -26.57
CA VAL A 573 34.56 -9.39 -25.21
C VAL A 573 34.35 -8.10 -24.44
N TYR A 574 33.81 -8.20 -23.24
CA TYR A 574 33.56 -7.07 -22.35
C TYR A 574 34.68 -6.95 -21.30
N PRO A 575 34.90 -5.76 -20.73
CA PRO A 575 35.77 -5.59 -19.57
C PRO A 575 35.28 -6.38 -18.36
N THR A 576 36.20 -6.79 -17.48
CA THR A 576 35.90 -7.64 -16.31
C THR A 576 34.80 -7.08 -15.43
N TYR A 577 34.82 -5.79 -15.13
CA TYR A 577 33.82 -5.13 -14.27
C TYR A 577 32.37 -5.27 -14.78
N GLN A 578 32.16 -5.35 -16.10
CA GLN A 578 30.81 -5.48 -16.67
C GLN A 578 30.21 -6.88 -16.44
N TYR A 579 31.04 -7.93 -16.44
CA TYR A 579 30.59 -9.29 -16.09
C TYR A 579 30.07 -9.39 -14.65
N TYR A 580 30.51 -8.50 -13.77
CA TYR A 580 30.03 -8.39 -12.38
C TYR A 580 28.94 -7.33 -12.19
N GLY A 581 28.46 -6.69 -13.26
CA GLY A 581 27.40 -5.68 -13.22
C GLY A 581 27.83 -4.36 -12.59
N TYR A 582 29.09 -3.95 -12.79
CA TYR A 582 29.59 -2.61 -12.44
C TYR A 582 29.65 -1.71 -13.66
N ASN A 583 29.63 -0.39 -13.41
CA ASN A 583 29.81 0.60 -14.46
C ASN A 583 31.28 0.93 -14.70
N ALA A 584 32.12 0.74 -13.68
CA ALA A 584 33.55 1.03 -13.74
C ALA A 584 34.39 0.07 -12.87
N GLU A 585 35.67 -0.05 -13.24
CA GLU A 585 36.65 -0.93 -12.60
C GLU A 585 37.00 -0.49 -11.17
N ASP A 586 37.00 0.82 -10.90
CA ASP A 586 37.28 1.40 -9.58
C ASP A 586 36.17 1.08 -8.56
N GLU A 587 34.91 1.05 -9.00
CA GLU A 587 33.79 0.59 -8.18
C GLU A 587 33.95 -0.89 -7.81
N MET A 588 34.28 -1.74 -8.78
CA MET A 588 34.47 -3.18 -8.59
C MET A 588 35.62 -3.48 -7.62
N THR A 589 36.72 -2.72 -7.72
CA THR A 589 37.95 -2.93 -6.93
C THR A 589 37.99 -2.13 -5.62
N SER A 590 36.96 -1.32 -5.34
CA SER A 590 36.89 -0.47 -4.15
C SER A 590 36.99 -1.27 -2.85
N GLN A 591 37.81 -0.75 -1.93
CA GLN A 591 37.99 -1.30 -0.57
C GLN A 591 37.40 -0.37 0.51
N ASP A 592 36.67 0.68 0.12
CA ASP A 592 36.10 1.65 1.04
C ASP A 592 35.03 0.98 1.93
N GLU A 593 35.32 0.87 3.23
CA GLU A 593 34.45 0.23 4.21
C GLU A 593 33.17 1.02 4.52
N SER A 594 33.12 2.30 4.17
CA SER A 594 31.94 3.14 4.38
C SER A 594 30.87 2.88 3.32
N LEU A 595 31.29 2.64 2.08
CA LEU A 595 30.40 2.41 0.93
C LEU A 595 30.16 0.91 0.69
N GLU A 596 31.17 0.07 0.94
CA GLU A 596 31.14 -1.38 0.74
C GLU A 596 30.72 -1.79 -0.69
N LEU A 597 31.27 -1.10 -1.69
CA LEU A 597 30.88 -1.25 -3.09
C LEU A 597 31.63 -2.35 -3.83
N GLY A 598 32.91 -2.59 -3.53
CA GLY A 598 33.72 -3.53 -4.30
C GLY A 598 33.47 -5.00 -4.03
N LEU A 599 33.99 -5.88 -4.90
CA LEU A 599 33.85 -7.33 -4.79
C LEU A 599 34.54 -7.92 -3.56
N THR A 600 35.46 -7.20 -2.93
CA THR A 600 36.08 -7.62 -1.67
C THR A 600 35.07 -7.78 -0.54
N PHE A 601 33.90 -7.13 -0.63
CA PHE A 601 32.79 -7.25 0.32
C PHE A 601 31.91 -8.45 -0.03
N VAL A 602 32.37 -9.64 0.36
CA VAL A 602 31.85 -10.93 -0.12
C VAL A 602 30.35 -11.08 0.07
N LYS A 603 29.88 -10.86 1.30
CA LYS A 603 28.47 -11.05 1.67
C LYS A 603 27.53 -10.07 0.96
N LYS A 604 27.98 -8.84 0.73
CA LYS A 604 27.14 -7.74 0.21
C LYS A 604 27.20 -7.61 -1.31
N GLN A 605 28.33 -7.94 -1.92
CA GLN A 605 28.59 -7.71 -3.34
C GLN A 605 28.90 -9.02 -4.07
N PHE A 606 29.94 -9.75 -3.68
CA PHE A 606 30.41 -10.91 -4.45
C PHE A 606 29.37 -12.04 -4.56
N LEU A 607 28.84 -12.51 -3.42
CA LEU A 607 27.87 -13.60 -3.40
C LEU A 607 26.56 -13.26 -4.16
N PRO A 608 25.88 -12.12 -3.91
CA PRO A 608 24.64 -11.82 -4.64
C PRO A 608 24.86 -11.58 -6.14
N ARG A 609 26.03 -11.08 -6.56
CA ARG A 609 26.34 -10.83 -7.99
C ARG A 609 26.70 -12.10 -8.75
N THR A 610 27.44 -13.01 -8.11
CA THR A 610 27.89 -14.27 -8.73
C THR A 610 26.88 -15.40 -8.60
N GLY A 611 25.99 -15.34 -7.60
CA GLY A 611 25.05 -16.42 -7.28
C GLY A 611 25.69 -17.66 -6.66
N ILE A 612 27.01 -17.64 -6.40
CA ILE A 612 27.70 -18.78 -5.78
C ILE A 612 27.29 -18.94 -4.32
N LEU A 613 27.12 -20.20 -3.88
CA LEU A 613 26.91 -20.48 -2.46
C LEU A 613 28.19 -20.21 -1.68
N TYR A 614 28.05 -19.74 -0.45
CA TYR A 614 29.20 -19.48 0.43
C TYR A 614 30.06 -20.75 0.63
N THR A 615 29.42 -21.91 0.77
CA THR A 615 30.12 -23.21 0.91
C THR A 615 30.94 -23.56 -0.32
N ASP A 616 30.44 -23.24 -1.51
CA ASP A 616 31.12 -23.53 -2.76
C ASP A 616 32.29 -22.57 -2.95
N LEU A 617 32.13 -21.30 -2.54
CA LEU A 617 33.25 -20.34 -2.50
C LEU A 617 34.36 -20.79 -1.56
N VAL A 618 34.02 -21.27 -0.36
CA VAL A 618 35.02 -21.84 0.57
C VAL A 618 35.73 -23.02 -0.08
N SER A 619 34.97 -23.95 -0.66
CA SER A 619 35.52 -25.12 -1.36
C SER A 619 36.43 -24.73 -2.53
N LEU A 620 36.09 -23.68 -3.28
CA LEU A 620 36.93 -23.14 -4.36
C LEU A 620 38.24 -22.55 -3.83
N LEU A 621 38.21 -21.85 -2.69
CA LEU A 621 39.39 -21.29 -2.05
C LEU A 621 40.32 -22.37 -1.48
N GLU A 622 39.80 -23.55 -1.15
CA GLU A 622 40.61 -24.70 -0.73
C GLU A 622 41.33 -25.37 -1.92
N THR A 623 40.98 -25.03 -3.16
CA THR A 623 41.66 -25.58 -4.34
C THR A 623 43.02 -24.93 -4.57
N GLN A 624 43.98 -25.71 -5.07
CA GLN A 624 45.26 -25.19 -5.56
C GLN A 624 45.13 -24.35 -6.84
N TYR A 625 43.96 -24.38 -7.49
CA TYR A 625 43.73 -23.56 -8.67
C TYR A 625 43.59 -22.07 -8.29
N ILE A 626 42.76 -21.77 -7.30
CA ILE A 626 42.58 -20.39 -6.79
C ILE A 626 43.68 -20.02 -5.80
N ASN A 627 44.12 -20.97 -4.97
CA ASN A 627 45.18 -20.79 -3.99
C ASN A 627 46.37 -21.73 -4.27
N PRO A 628 47.29 -21.37 -5.20
CA PRO A 628 48.44 -22.21 -5.56
C PRO A 628 49.34 -22.62 -4.38
N TYR A 629 49.30 -21.86 -3.29
CA TYR A 629 50.08 -22.08 -2.08
C TYR A 629 49.36 -22.92 -1.02
N MET A 630 48.16 -23.42 -1.31
CA MET A 630 47.38 -24.23 -0.37
C MET A 630 48.16 -25.52 -0.03
N PRO A 631 48.48 -25.77 1.26
CA PRO A 631 49.24 -26.95 1.67
C PRO A 631 48.42 -28.24 1.48
N GLN A 632 49.10 -29.38 1.42
CA GLN A 632 48.49 -30.71 1.29
C GLN A 632 49.11 -31.70 2.28
N GLY A 633 48.36 -32.76 2.62
CA GLY A 633 48.80 -33.82 3.52
C GLY A 633 49.16 -33.28 4.90
N GLN A 634 50.25 -33.78 5.48
CA GLN A 634 50.69 -33.41 6.85
C GLN A 634 50.85 -31.90 7.05
N ALA A 635 51.21 -31.13 6.01
CA ALA A 635 51.35 -29.67 6.12
C ALA A 635 49.99 -28.95 6.24
N LEU A 636 48.94 -29.52 5.67
CA LEU A 636 47.56 -29.04 5.82
C LEU A 636 47.04 -29.41 7.21
N ASP A 637 47.27 -30.64 7.66
CA ASP A 637 46.88 -31.10 9.01
C ASP A 637 47.53 -30.21 10.10
N ILE A 638 48.80 -29.83 9.91
CA ILE A 638 49.49 -28.89 10.81
C ILE A 638 48.82 -27.51 10.73
N MET A 639 48.49 -26.99 9.55
CA MET A 639 47.85 -25.68 9.38
C MET A 639 46.48 -25.63 10.07
N ASP A 640 45.64 -26.64 9.85
CA ASP A 640 44.29 -26.74 10.42
C ASP A 640 44.31 -26.93 11.94
N SER A 641 45.40 -27.52 12.46
CA SER A 641 45.59 -27.63 13.91
C SER A 641 45.87 -26.29 14.59
N LEU A 642 46.40 -25.28 13.87
CA LEU A 642 46.84 -24.02 14.47
C LEU A 642 45.66 -23.23 15.03
N THR A 643 45.74 -22.89 16.32
CA THR A 643 44.65 -22.20 17.04
C THR A 643 44.73 -20.67 16.96
N PHE A 644 45.74 -20.13 16.28
CA PHE A 644 46.03 -18.70 16.23
C PHE A 644 45.84 -18.14 14.83
N SER A 645 45.32 -16.91 14.73
CA SER A 645 45.16 -16.25 13.43
C SER A 645 46.53 -15.93 12.81
N TYR A 646 46.61 -16.06 11.49
CA TYR A 646 47.84 -15.77 10.74
C TYR A 646 48.36 -14.35 11.01
N ARG A 647 47.47 -13.36 11.08
CA ARG A 647 47.80 -11.95 11.35
C ARG A 647 48.46 -11.76 12.71
N PHE A 648 48.05 -12.52 13.73
CA PHE A 648 48.71 -12.51 15.03
C PHE A 648 50.10 -13.13 14.94
N LEU A 649 50.22 -14.29 14.29
CA LEU A 649 51.50 -14.98 14.11
C LEU A 649 52.52 -14.13 13.33
N GLN A 650 52.07 -13.31 12.38
CA GLN A 650 52.92 -12.34 11.67
C GLN A 650 53.60 -11.33 12.61
N THR A 651 52.95 -10.91 13.69
CA THR A 651 53.55 -9.97 14.66
C THR A 651 54.76 -10.55 15.40
N LEU A 652 54.91 -11.88 15.38
CA LEU A 652 55.99 -12.62 16.01
C LEU A 652 57.17 -12.88 15.06
N VAL A 653 57.08 -12.45 13.80
CA VAL A 653 58.16 -12.54 12.80
C VAL A 653 59.08 -11.32 12.90
N THR A 654 60.39 -11.54 12.91
CA THR A 654 61.39 -10.45 13.04
C THR A 654 61.68 -9.83 11.66
N THR A 655 61.71 -8.49 11.56
CA THR A 655 62.12 -7.74 10.37
C THR A 655 63.56 -7.20 10.55
N PRO A 656 64.42 -7.19 9.51
CA PRO A 656 64.16 -7.43 8.08
C PRO A 656 64.26 -8.91 7.64
N ALA A 657 63.77 -9.20 6.43
CA ALA A 657 63.67 -10.55 5.85
C ALA A 657 65.00 -11.33 5.74
N SER A 658 66.14 -10.65 5.86
CA SER A 658 67.49 -11.22 5.78
C SER A 658 68.03 -11.81 7.08
N ASP A 659 67.29 -11.72 8.20
CA ASP A 659 67.73 -12.27 9.49
C ASP A 659 67.66 -13.81 9.50
N PRO A 660 68.77 -14.54 9.75
CA PRO A 660 68.76 -16.00 9.86
C PRO A 660 67.88 -16.53 11.02
N ASN A 661 67.55 -15.69 12.01
CA ASN A 661 66.67 -16.02 13.13
C ASN A 661 65.24 -15.46 13.00
N ARG A 662 64.83 -15.06 11.79
CA ARG A 662 63.54 -14.41 11.50
C ARG A 662 62.32 -15.06 12.16
N TYR A 663 62.25 -16.39 12.16
CA TYR A 663 61.12 -17.16 12.72
C TYR A 663 61.34 -17.67 14.14
N ALA A 664 62.48 -17.36 14.79
CA ALA A 664 62.83 -17.96 16.09
C ALA A 664 61.78 -17.67 17.19
N LYS A 665 61.27 -16.43 17.24
CA LYS A 665 60.21 -16.02 18.18
C LYS A 665 58.88 -16.72 17.90
N LEU A 666 58.49 -16.80 16.63
CA LEU A 666 57.28 -17.50 16.18
C LEU A 666 57.34 -19.00 16.49
N ILE A 667 58.44 -19.67 16.17
CA ILE A 667 58.65 -21.10 16.43
C ILE A 667 58.60 -21.37 17.93
N THR A 668 59.31 -20.56 18.74
CA THR A 668 59.29 -20.69 20.21
C THR A 668 57.90 -20.48 20.78
N TYR A 669 57.13 -19.54 20.22
CA TYR A 669 55.76 -19.29 20.65
C TYR A 669 54.85 -20.47 20.33
N LEU A 670 54.86 -20.96 19.09
CA LEU A 670 54.04 -22.11 18.68
C LEU A 670 54.41 -23.37 19.46
N GLN A 671 55.69 -23.65 19.68
CA GLN A 671 56.15 -24.80 20.48
C GLN A 671 55.69 -24.74 21.95
N ASN A 672 55.46 -23.57 22.52
CA ASN A 672 55.02 -23.45 23.92
C ASN A 672 53.51 -23.27 24.07
N ALA A 673 52.90 -22.43 23.22
CA ALA A 673 51.50 -22.02 23.35
C ALA A 673 50.53 -23.02 22.71
N GLN A 674 50.88 -23.60 21.56
CA GLN A 674 50.00 -24.54 20.83
C GLN A 674 49.73 -25.82 21.64
N LEU A 675 50.67 -26.24 22.48
CA LEU A 675 50.51 -27.40 23.38
C LEU A 675 49.61 -27.11 24.60
N LEU A 676 49.46 -25.83 24.99
CA LEU A 676 48.71 -25.42 26.18
C LEU A 676 47.24 -25.06 25.88
N VAL A 677 46.97 -24.50 24.69
CA VAL A 677 45.64 -23.98 24.32
C VAL A 677 44.55 -25.06 24.26
N PRO A 678 44.74 -26.24 23.61
CA PRO A 678 43.71 -27.28 23.58
C PRO A 678 43.35 -27.80 24.97
N GLY A 679 44.34 -27.92 25.86
CA GLY A 679 44.15 -28.33 27.26
C GLY A 679 43.37 -27.31 28.08
N LEU A 680 43.62 -26.02 27.88
CA LEU A 680 42.87 -24.92 28.51
C LEU A 680 41.44 -24.80 27.97
N GLN A 681 41.25 -24.98 26.66
CA GLN A 681 39.95 -24.86 26.00
C GLN A 681 39.01 -26.02 26.36
N ALA A 682 39.54 -27.26 26.46
CA ALA A 682 38.82 -28.42 26.97
C ALA A 682 38.41 -28.28 28.45
N LEU A 683 39.19 -27.53 29.25
CA LEU A 683 38.89 -27.23 30.66
C LEU A 683 37.80 -26.15 30.82
N LEU A 684 37.72 -25.22 29.87
CA LEU A 684 36.79 -24.08 29.91
C LEU A 684 35.44 -24.37 29.23
N HIS A 685 35.41 -25.27 28.24
CA HIS A 685 34.21 -25.67 27.49
C HIS A 685 34.14 -27.20 27.30
N PRO A 686 33.66 -27.95 28.30
CA PRO A 686 33.53 -29.40 28.18
C PRO A 686 32.36 -29.78 27.26
N ASP A 687 32.65 -30.35 26.08
CA ASP A 687 31.65 -30.99 25.22
C ASP A 687 31.47 -32.47 25.64
N PRO A 688 30.29 -32.88 26.13
CA PRO A 688 30.04 -34.25 26.58
C PRO A 688 29.87 -35.27 25.44
N CYS A 689 29.75 -34.84 24.18
CA CYS A 689 29.45 -35.71 23.04
C CYS A 689 30.68 -36.05 22.17
N HIS A 690 31.74 -35.24 22.25
CA HIS A 690 33.02 -35.53 21.61
C HIS A 690 34.11 -35.48 22.70
N GLN A 691 34.56 -36.64 23.18
CA GLN A 691 35.84 -36.68 23.88
C GLN A 691 36.90 -36.23 22.88
N ASN A 692 37.49 -35.05 23.10
CA ASN A 692 38.65 -34.59 22.35
C ASN A 692 39.76 -35.63 22.47
N CYS A 693 39.78 -36.60 21.56
CA CYS A 693 40.94 -37.43 21.31
C CYS A 693 42.05 -36.46 20.92
N THR A 694 43.08 -36.38 21.77
CA THR A 694 44.34 -35.72 21.44
C THR A 694 44.98 -36.51 20.30
N CYS A 695 44.58 -36.23 19.06
CA CYS A 695 45.25 -36.77 17.90
C CYS A 695 46.72 -36.34 17.91
N ASP A 696 47.57 -37.31 17.57
CA ASP A 696 49.02 -37.29 17.42
C ASP A 696 49.73 -35.96 17.70
N THR A 697 50.57 -35.98 18.72
CA THR A 697 51.47 -34.89 19.10
C THR A 697 52.30 -34.46 17.89
N ILE A 698 51.91 -33.37 17.23
CA ILE A 698 52.74 -32.69 16.23
C ILE A 698 54.10 -32.44 16.89
N SER A 699 55.18 -32.96 16.32
CA SER A 699 56.48 -32.81 16.95
C SER A 699 56.94 -31.35 16.87
N CYS A 700 57.71 -30.90 17.87
CA CYS A 700 58.30 -29.56 17.86
C CYS A 700 59.17 -29.32 16.61
N GLU A 701 59.71 -30.39 16.02
CA GLU A 701 60.51 -30.36 14.79
C GLU A 701 59.62 -30.17 13.56
N ASP A 702 58.46 -30.83 13.49
CA ASP A 702 57.49 -30.67 12.41
C ASP A 702 56.91 -29.24 12.36
N LEU A 703 56.62 -28.64 13.52
CA LEU A 703 56.19 -27.22 13.59
C LEU A 703 57.28 -26.27 13.10
N ALA A 704 58.54 -26.51 13.49
CA ALA A 704 59.65 -25.68 13.07
C ALA A 704 59.93 -25.82 11.56
N CYS A 705 59.78 -27.02 11.01
CA CYS A 705 59.86 -27.30 9.58
C CYS A 705 58.73 -26.62 8.82
N TRP A 706 57.49 -26.75 9.31
CA TRP A 706 56.31 -26.13 8.71
C TRP A 706 56.44 -24.61 8.65
N VAL A 707 56.86 -23.95 9.75
CA VAL A 707 57.02 -22.49 9.77
C VAL A 707 58.07 -22.03 8.75
N LYS A 708 59.18 -22.76 8.60
CA LYS A 708 60.24 -22.39 7.65
C LYS A 708 59.84 -22.62 6.19
N CYS A 709 59.03 -23.64 5.91
CA CYS A 709 58.69 -24.05 4.55
C CYS A 709 57.37 -23.44 4.03
N TYR A 710 56.39 -23.22 4.90
CA TYR A 710 55.02 -22.89 4.50
C TYR A 710 54.52 -21.53 5.02
N PHE A 711 55.09 -20.95 6.09
CA PHE A 711 54.53 -19.73 6.71
C PHE A 711 54.44 -18.51 5.78
N GLU A 712 55.43 -18.30 4.91
CA GLU A 712 55.37 -17.23 3.89
C GLU A 712 54.39 -17.55 2.76
N ASN A 713 54.28 -18.83 2.39
CA ASN A 713 53.37 -19.28 1.34
C ASN A 713 51.90 -19.18 1.79
N VAL A 714 51.63 -19.50 3.06
CA VAL A 714 50.34 -19.30 3.71
C VAL A 714 49.93 -17.82 3.71
N GLY A 715 50.90 -16.91 3.82
CA GLY A 715 50.67 -15.46 3.72
C GLY A 715 50.28 -14.93 2.34
N LYS A 716 50.30 -15.80 1.33
CA LYS A 716 49.85 -15.50 -0.03
C LYS A 716 48.49 -16.14 -0.33
N LEU A 717 47.88 -16.82 0.63
CA LEU A 717 46.54 -17.39 0.47
C LEU A 717 45.49 -16.27 0.45
N ILE A 718 44.54 -16.43 -0.45
CA ILE A 718 43.28 -15.70 -0.49
C ILE A 718 42.38 -16.33 0.57
N VAL A 719 42.00 -15.56 1.57
CA VAL A 719 41.14 -16.03 2.67
C VAL A 719 39.92 -15.14 2.85
N LEU A 720 38.87 -15.72 3.43
CA LEU A 720 37.68 -15.01 3.86
C LEU A 720 37.89 -14.56 5.32
N ASP A 721 38.13 -13.27 5.52
CA ASP A 721 38.26 -12.66 6.84
C ASP A 721 36.87 -12.27 7.35
N SER A 722 36.44 -12.77 8.51
CA SER A 722 35.16 -12.39 9.13
C SER A 722 35.19 -10.99 9.77
N GLY A 723 36.36 -10.33 9.79
CA GLY A 723 36.57 -9.04 10.43
C GLY A 723 36.58 -9.14 11.96
N ASP A 724 36.48 -10.35 12.51
CA ASP A 724 36.55 -10.59 13.94
C ASP A 724 37.99 -10.40 14.40
N ARG A 725 38.20 -9.38 15.24
CA ARG A 725 39.44 -9.32 16.04
C ARG A 725 39.45 -10.56 16.93
N PRO A 726 40.62 -11.19 17.17
CA PRO A 726 40.70 -12.28 18.14
C PRO A 726 40.16 -11.80 19.48
N THR A 727 38.94 -12.25 19.84
CA THR A 727 38.39 -12.03 21.15
C THR A 727 39.02 -13.08 22.05
N LEU A 728 39.89 -12.62 22.95
CA LEU A 728 40.27 -13.46 24.08
C LEU A 728 38.97 -13.81 24.84
N PRO A 729 38.73 -15.06 25.23
CA PRO A 729 37.54 -15.48 25.96
C PRO A 729 37.54 -15.01 27.42
N PHE A 730 38.05 -13.81 27.70
CA PHE A 730 37.95 -13.16 29.00
C PHE A 730 36.75 -12.22 29.01
N SER A 731 35.61 -12.71 29.51
CA SER A 731 34.56 -11.85 30.03
C SER A 731 34.89 -11.52 31.49
N GLY A 732 35.45 -10.33 31.71
CA GLY A 732 35.79 -9.82 33.04
C GLY A 732 36.13 -8.34 33.00
N THR A 733 35.71 -7.60 34.02
CA THR A 733 35.90 -6.14 34.10
C THR A 733 37.37 -5.83 34.34
N ILE A 734 38.12 -5.52 33.27
CA ILE A 734 39.37 -4.78 33.41
C ILE A 734 38.98 -3.30 33.48
N GLY A 735 39.22 -2.68 34.63
CA GLY A 735 38.83 -1.30 34.89
C GLY A 735 39.45 -0.32 33.89
N GLY A 736 38.61 0.28 33.05
CA GLY A 736 38.99 1.35 32.13
C GLY A 736 37.89 1.52 31.09
N ARG A 737 37.26 2.70 31.06
CA ARG A 737 36.12 3.01 30.20
C ARG A 737 36.50 2.83 28.72
N ASP A 738 35.87 1.90 28.02
CA ASP A 738 35.44 2.09 26.64
C ASP A 738 34.32 1.09 26.28
N ARG A 739 33.27 1.61 25.63
CA ARG A 739 32.09 0.84 25.20
C ARG A 739 32.45 0.10 23.90
N PHE A 740 32.42 -1.23 23.91
CA PHE A 740 32.42 -2.02 22.67
C PHE A 740 31.01 -2.01 22.06
N ARG A 741 30.88 -1.46 20.85
CA ARG A 741 29.66 -1.52 20.03
C ARG A 741 29.52 -2.91 19.41
N ASN A 742 28.27 -3.35 19.21
CA ASN A 742 27.93 -4.50 18.38
C ASN A 742 28.53 -4.32 16.97
N ASN A 743 29.38 -5.25 16.54
CA ASN A 743 29.82 -5.34 15.15
C ASN A 743 28.98 -6.40 14.44
N GLU A 744 28.39 -6.01 13.32
CA GLU A 744 27.84 -6.92 12.32
C GLU A 744 28.96 -7.76 11.70
N GLN A 745 28.70 -9.04 11.44
CA GLN A 745 29.65 -9.96 10.78
C GLN A 745 29.98 -9.46 9.36
N LYS A 746 31.24 -9.06 9.12
CA LYS A 746 31.72 -8.54 7.83
C LYS A 746 32.72 -9.51 7.21
N ILE A 747 32.28 -10.31 6.24
CA ILE A 747 33.17 -11.25 5.54
C ILE A 747 33.82 -10.55 4.33
N LYS A 748 35.15 -10.54 4.26
CA LYS A 748 35.93 -9.92 3.18
C LYS A 748 36.93 -10.88 2.56
N ILE A 749 37.20 -10.74 1.26
CA ILE A 749 38.38 -11.34 0.63
C ILE A 749 39.60 -10.48 0.97
N GLN A 750 40.61 -11.09 1.59
CA GLN A 750 41.92 -10.47 1.80
C GLN A 750 43.01 -11.41 1.31
N THR A 751 44.02 -10.84 0.67
CA THR A 751 45.36 -11.46 0.64
C THR A 751 45.97 -11.23 2.02
N THR A 752 46.50 -12.28 2.64
CA THR A 752 47.03 -12.25 4.02
C THR A 752 48.32 -11.42 4.20
N GLY A 753 48.69 -10.57 3.23
CA GLY A 753 49.84 -9.67 3.28
C GLY A 753 49.50 -8.25 2.83
N ASN A 754 50.00 -7.28 3.60
CA ASN A 754 50.33 -5.92 3.14
C ASN A 754 51.83 -5.86 2.87
#